data_AF-A0A4R4SYW4-F1
#
_entry.id   AF-A0A4R4SYW4-F1
#
_cell.length_a   1.000
_cell.length_b   1.000
_cell.length_c   1.000
_cell.angle_alpha   90.00
_cell.angle_beta   90.00
_cell.angle_gamma   90.00
#
_symmetry.space_group_name_H-M   'P 1'
#
loop_
_entity.id
_entity.type
_entity.pdbx_description
1 polymer ?
#
loop_
_entity_poly.entity_id
_entity_poly.type
_entity_poly.pdbx_seq_one_letter_code
_entity_poly.pdbx_strand_id
1 'polypeptide(L)'
;MVGSLFQAVSFPSAAADSDDQTVTAEPIDGSDGIPVLERPTDDAPRVPEEAPRATWPEPGPVDVRLSTGGAANALATRAGDLPIWLQAESGPAPLLRRQDVTAEVTVLDREATEAAGVDGVLFTVAQQTTVAGARAADQSVDVQLGYGSFAQAYGGGYGSRLTLHQLPTCALETPDEPECRERAPLDTVNDTEQQTLTAQAVALDATQPLVLAAAADDASMGSDYGATSLSPSSTWNVGLNTGDFSWSYPIGVPDVPGGLVPGLGISYSSGSIDGRTGNTNNQASWIGDGFDLWPGYIERRYQSCAEEDVENANGQKVGDLCWEYDNAYLSFNGKGGELVPVGDGEWKLQNDDGTRVRRLNSSARANGDNDNEYWELTSPDGTRYYFGYHRLPGWASGNETTDSVWTVPVYGNDAGEECHAATLAASWCNQGWRWNLDYVVDPLGNTMAYYYDTEANYYGRLLDPAAGSRYIRGGTIDRIDYGLRDTGNIYNQQPLATVDFTSGTRCLPQSGVNCDASAIDANEPYWYDTPWDLNCASGSRCDDGRSSPSFWTRNRLTGISTSVRENGTVRNVDSWSLTHRWGQADIDYQLLLESIQRTGHTGPTSAPNVTLPRTSFTYAQLPNRLDRIGDGYAPFIKERVATITDDVGGQIDVDYSDPGCSFDALPTPQSNTTRCFPQFIGGGVNEDPDQEWFNKYVVTSVSATDRTGGALPQVTRYQYLGDAAWHYDDDNGLTPASEKTWSQWRGYGHVRVQTGGEGDDGMISQEDTYFLRGMHGDRRDPGGGTKSVTVSLPQGEGDSITDHAAYQGFAYRTATYDGVDGRILEKSVSRPWSHETARDERSWGDITANFSGTSRTSTWTSLDDGAGARWRSTRVDTSYDDDAGRPTQVHDLGDTSTTADDRCDRTTYVDNADSNILSLVSHEEAVAVGCDATPNRAEDVISDVRYAYDGRDYGQAPTVGLVTRTATLKEHDGSTARYLESGVTYDGYGRVLTSTDLTANVTATGSTVTRSARSDGGEVGHGEGRGVGEGPPGGHGRHQ
;
A
#
# COMPACT_ATOMS: atom_id res chain seq x y z
N MET A 1 1.64 -22.20 11.83
CA MET A 1 1.42 -20.84 11.32
C MET A 1 0.56 -21.01 10.10
N VAL A 2 -0.71 -20.66 10.17
CA VAL A 2 -1.62 -20.69 9.03
C VAL A 2 -1.62 -19.27 8.48
N GLY A 3 -1.23 -19.08 7.22
CA GLY A 3 -1.47 -17.82 6.55
C GLY A 3 -2.97 -17.55 6.57
N SER A 4 -3.40 -16.49 7.24
CA SER A 4 -4.80 -16.11 7.26
C SER A 4 -5.16 -15.52 5.90
N LEU A 5 -6.01 -16.21 5.13
CA LEU A 5 -6.83 -15.55 4.12
C LEU A 5 -7.76 -14.60 4.86
N PHE A 6 -7.70 -13.29 4.56
CA PHE A 6 -8.71 -12.32 4.98
C PHE A 6 -9.96 -12.43 4.10
N GLN A 7 -10.54 -13.63 4.04
CA GLN A 7 -11.94 -13.86 3.72
C GLN A 7 -12.38 -15.01 4.62
N ALA A 8 -13.33 -14.73 5.52
CA ALA A 8 -13.69 -15.58 6.63
C ALA A 8 -13.92 -17.05 6.21
N VAL A 9 -12.96 -17.92 6.51
CA VAL A 9 -13.17 -19.36 6.57
C VAL A 9 -12.96 -19.77 8.02
N SER A 10 -14.06 -19.93 8.75
CA SER A 10 -14.06 -20.51 10.09
C SER A 10 -13.79 -22.01 9.96
N PHE A 11 -12.61 -22.48 10.34
CA PHE A 11 -12.39 -23.92 10.52
C PHE A 11 -13.02 -24.37 11.85
N PRO A 12 -13.74 -25.51 11.88
CA PRO A 12 -14.23 -26.06 13.15
C PRO A 12 -13.07 -26.62 13.96
N SER A 13 -12.82 -26.02 15.13
CA SER A 13 -11.91 -26.56 16.14
C SER A 13 -12.57 -27.76 16.84
N ALA A 14 -12.00 -28.95 16.64
CA ALA A 14 -12.37 -30.14 17.39
C ALA A 14 -11.87 -30.02 18.83
N ALA A 15 -12.79 -30.09 19.79
CA ALA A 15 -12.48 -30.13 21.22
C ALA A 15 -11.81 -31.47 21.58
N ALA A 16 -10.66 -31.41 22.25
CA ALA A 16 -10.06 -32.56 22.93
C ALA A 16 -10.20 -32.36 24.45
N ASP A 17 -10.81 -33.35 25.08
CA ASP A 17 -11.03 -33.47 26.52
C ASP A 17 -9.68 -33.62 27.25
N SER A 18 -9.55 -32.96 28.39
CA SER A 18 -8.35 -32.97 29.23
C SER A 18 -8.41 -34.10 30.26
N ASP A 19 -7.38 -34.95 30.33
CA ASP A 19 -6.85 -35.42 31.61
C ASP A 19 -5.44 -36.04 31.51
N ASP A 20 -4.55 -35.44 32.30
CA ASP A 20 -3.38 -35.95 33.05
C ASP A 20 -2.15 -36.63 32.36
N GLN A 21 -1.00 -36.19 32.88
CA GLN A 21 0.37 -36.73 32.89
C GLN A 21 1.25 -36.61 31.64
N THR A 22 2.34 -35.85 31.82
CA THR A 22 3.55 -35.88 31.01
C THR A 22 4.19 -37.27 31.04
N VAL A 23 3.80 -38.09 30.07
CA VAL A 23 4.57 -39.27 29.66
C VAL A 23 5.46 -38.80 28.52
N THR A 24 6.78 -38.97 28.65
CA THR A 24 7.67 -38.95 27.48
C THR A 24 7.20 -40.06 26.54
N ALA A 25 6.38 -39.71 25.55
CA ALA A 25 5.93 -40.63 24.54
C ALA A 25 7.15 -41.14 23.77
N GLU A 26 7.31 -42.46 23.71
CA GLU A 26 8.21 -43.05 22.72
C GLU A 26 7.73 -42.61 21.33
N PRO A 27 8.65 -42.30 20.38
CA PRO A 27 8.28 -41.99 19.02
C PRO A 27 7.40 -43.12 18.49
N ILE A 28 6.19 -42.78 18.03
CA ILE A 28 5.34 -43.73 17.34
C ILE A 28 6.05 -44.02 16.02
N ASP A 29 6.27 -45.29 15.68
CA ASP A 29 6.80 -45.68 14.38
C ASP A 29 5.89 -45.10 13.28
N GLY A 30 6.38 -44.08 12.58
CA GLY A 30 5.71 -43.53 11.40
C GLY A 30 5.80 -44.54 10.26
N SER A 31 4.69 -44.74 9.55
CA SER A 31 4.70 -45.47 8.28
C SER A 31 4.79 -44.49 7.12
N ASP A 32 5.71 -44.71 6.18
CA ASP A 32 5.78 -44.03 4.89
C ASP A 32 4.54 -44.45 4.04
N GLY A 33 3.40 -43.82 4.29
CA GLY A 33 2.10 -44.42 3.94
C GLY A 33 1.29 -43.71 2.86
N ILE A 34 1.55 -42.44 2.55
CA ILE A 34 0.77 -41.68 1.58
C ILE A 34 1.72 -41.13 0.52
N PRO A 35 1.49 -41.39 -0.78
CA PRO A 35 2.21 -40.71 -1.85
C PRO A 35 2.03 -39.20 -1.70
N VAL A 36 3.12 -38.50 -1.41
CA VAL A 36 3.13 -37.04 -1.34
C VAL A 36 3.00 -36.50 -2.76
N LEU A 37 2.02 -35.62 -3.00
CA LEU A 37 1.92 -34.93 -4.28
C LEU A 37 3.19 -34.12 -4.48
N GLU A 38 3.77 -34.10 -5.69
CA GLU A 38 4.97 -33.30 -5.95
C GLU A 38 4.69 -31.80 -5.74
N ARG A 39 5.73 -31.04 -5.37
CA ARG A 39 5.60 -29.58 -5.28
C ARG A 39 5.55 -29.05 -6.71
N PRO A 40 4.57 -28.21 -7.09
CA PRO A 40 4.69 -27.42 -8.30
C PRO A 40 6.02 -26.69 -8.26
N THR A 41 6.82 -26.85 -9.32
CA THR A 41 8.02 -26.05 -9.54
C THR A 41 7.69 -25.03 -10.62
N ASP A 42 8.12 -23.80 -10.40
CA ASP A 42 8.22 -22.85 -11.49
C ASP A 42 9.61 -23.01 -12.10
N ASP A 43 9.66 -23.68 -13.24
CA ASP A 43 10.92 -23.96 -13.95
C ASP A 43 11.40 -22.74 -14.77
N ALA A 44 10.70 -21.59 -14.70
CA ALA A 44 11.14 -20.39 -15.38
C ALA A 44 12.48 -19.90 -14.80
N PRO A 45 13.34 -19.34 -15.65
CA PRO A 45 14.70 -18.98 -15.26
C PRO A 45 14.68 -17.87 -14.21
N ARG A 46 15.57 -17.97 -13.23
CA ARG A 46 15.67 -17.01 -12.12
C ARG A 46 16.05 -15.59 -12.57
N VAL A 47 16.80 -15.52 -13.67
CA VAL A 47 17.26 -14.29 -14.33
C VAL A 47 16.98 -14.44 -15.83
N PRO A 48 16.92 -13.34 -16.59
CA PRO A 48 16.83 -13.40 -18.05
C PRO A 48 17.95 -14.26 -18.65
N GLU A 49 17.58 -15.13 -19.60
CA GLU A 49 18.55 -16.01 -20.28
C GLU A 49 19.43 -15.24 -21.28
N GLU A 50 18.85 -14.20 -21.88
CA GLU A 50 19.56 -13.29 -22.75
C GLU A 50 20.15 -12.14 -21.94
N ALA A 51 21.37 -11.73 -22.33
CA ALA A 51 21.97 -10.53 -21.75
C ALA A 51 21.14 -9.30 -22.17
N PRO A 52 21.05 -8.27 -21.31
CA PRO A 52 20.38 -7.02 -21.63
C PRO A 52 20.85 -6.43 -22.95
N ARG A 53 19.89 -5.93 -23.73
CA ARG A 53 20.14 -5.22 -24.99
C ARG A 53 20.71 -3.83 -24.69
N ALA A 54 22.03 -3.73 -24.68
CA ALA A 54 22.80 -2.51 -24.40
C ALA A 54 23.86 -2.21 -25.50
N THR A 55 23.57 -2.58 -26.75
CA THR A 55 24.48 -2.35 -27.89
C THR A 55 24.17 -1.03 -28.58
N TRP A 56 25.07 -0.07 -28.43
CA TRP A 56 25.00 1.24 -29.06
C TRP A 56 25.23 1.20 -30.58
N PRO A 57 24.60 2.10 -31.37
CA PRO A 57 24.83 2.19 -32.81
C PRO A 57 26.30 2.54 -33.13
N GLU A 58 26.82 2.05 -34.25
CA GLU A 58 28.18 2.40 -34.69
C GLU A 58 28.27 3.88 -35.09
N PRO A 59 29.29 4.63 -34.63
CA PRO A 59 29.45 6.03 -34.97
C PRO A 59 29.92 6.22 -36.41
N GLY A 60 29.46 7.30 -37.05
CA GLY A 60 29.92 7.70 -38.37
C GLY A 60 28.83 8.28 -39.29
N PRO A 61 29.23 8.93 -40.40
CA PRO A 61 28.32 9.56 -41.35
C PRO A 61 27.77 8.58 -42.40
N VAL A 62 26.51 8.77 -42.78
CA VAL A 62 25.83 8.04 -43.86
C VAL A 62 24.96 8.98 -44.68
N ASP A 63 25.13 8.96 -46.01
CA ASP A 63 24.29 9.70 -46.94
C ASP A 63 22.95 9.00 -47.18
N VAL A 64 21.85 9.73 -47.03
CA VAL A 64 20.47 9.29 -47.28
C VAL A 64 19.87 10.13 -48.39
N ARG A 65 19.28 9.47 -49.40
CA ARG A 65 18.56 10.17 -50.48
C ARG A 65 17.07 10.05 -50.26
N LEU A 66 16.42 11.18 -50.04
CA LEU A 66 14.99 11.29 -49.86
C LEU A 66 14.33 11.60 -51.21
N SER A 67 13.51 10.67 -51.71
CA SER A 67 12.75 10.86 -52.94
C SER A 67 11.40 11.52 -52.64
N THR A 68 11.16 12.71 -53.18
CA THR A 68 9.89 13.46 -53.03
C THR A 68 8.79 13.02 -54.01
N GLY A 69 8.87 11.78 -54.52
CA GLY A 69 8.20 11.36 -55.75
C GLY A 69 7.43 10.04 -55.69
N GLY A 70 6.27 9.99 -55.03
CA GLY A 70 5.26 8.96 -55.32
C GLY A 70 4.25 8.68 -54.19
N ALA A 71 2.96 8.91 -54.46
CA ALA A 71 1.79 8.69 -53.59
C ALA A 71 1.85 9.40 -52.23
N ALA A 72 0.72 9.53 -51.53
CA ALA A 72 0.62 10.17 -50.21
C ALA A 72 1.35 9.39 -49.08
N ASN A 73 2.19 8.40 -49.43
CA ASN A 73 2.88 7.46 -48.55
C ASN A 73 4.34 7.28 -49.05
N ALA A 74 5.17 8.32 -49.02
CA ALA A 74 6.61 8.12 -49.25
C ALA A 74 7.15 7.28 -48.08
N LEU A 75 7.73 6.10 -48.34
CA LEU A 75 8.27 5.23 -47.29
C LEU A 75 9.54 5.86 -46.66
N ALA A 76 9.65 5.80 -45.33
CA ALA A 76 10.86 6.19 -44.61
C ALA A 76 12.10 5.45 -45.17
N THR A 77 13.20 6.18 -45.38
CA THR A 77 14.46 5.64 -45.93
C THR A 77 15.49 5.48 -44.82
N ARG A 78 15.99 4.26 -44.63
CA ARG A 78 17.02 3.96 -43.62
C ARG A 78 18.38 4.56 -43.99
N ALA A 79 19.08 5.10 -43.00
CA ALA A 79 20.44 5.60 -43.12
C ALA A 79 21.48 4.48 -43.12
N GLY A 80 21.62 3.80 -44.26
CA GLY A 80 22.56 2.67 -44.39
C GLY A 80 22.24 1.57 -43.37
N ASP A 81 23.23 1.21 -42.54
CA ASP A 81 23.06 0.24 -41.46
C ASP A 81 22.71 0.89 -40.11
N LEU A 82 22.73 2.22 -40.00
CA LEU A 82 22.31 2.93 -38.79
C LEU A 82 20.82 2.67 -38.50
N PRO A 83 20.39 2.67 -37.23
CA PRO A 83 19.00 2.50 -36.87
C PRO A 83 18.25 3.84 -36.96
N ILE A 84 18.53 4.65 -37.98
CA ILE A 84 17.90 5.95 -38.20
C ILE A 84 17.21 5.92 -39.56
N TRP A 85 15.97 6.37 -39.61
CA TRP A 85 15.20 6.54 -40.82
C TRP A 85 14.79 8.00 -40.97
N LEU A 86 14.81 8.46 -42.21
CA LEU A 86 14.35 9.79 -42.57
C LEU A 86 13.23 9.69 -43.60
N GLN A 87 12.22 10.53 -43.44
CA GLN A 87 11.13 10.67 -44.41
C GLN A 87 10.95 12.15 -44.76
N ALA A 88 10.81 12.45 -46.05
CA ALA A 88 10.46 13.80 -46.49
C ALA A 88 8.95 14.02 -46.29
N GLU A 89 8.57 15.16 -45.72
CA GLU A 89 7.15 15.48 -45.50
C GLU A 89 6.39 15.59 -46.84
N SER A 90 5.23 14.93 -46.93
CA SER A 90 4.35 15.02 -48.10
C SER A 90 3.42 16.24 -48.03
N GLY A 91 3.95 17.44 -48.32
CA GLY A 91 3.16 18.67 -48.46
C GLY A 91 2.59 18.89 -49.88
N PRO A 92 1.52 19.69 -50.06
CA PRO A 92 1.00 20.07 -51.37
C PRO A 92 1.90 21.12 -52.05
N ALA A 93 3.13 20.74 -52.39
CA ALA A 93 4.02 21.60 -53.16
C ALA A 93 3.64 21.56 -54.66
N PRO A 94 3.67 22.70 -55.38
CA PRO A 94 3.38 22.73 -56.80
C PRO A 94 4.35 21.85 -57.58
N LEU A 95 3.85 21.17 -58.62
CA LEU A 95 4.48 20.16 -59.49
C LEU A 95 5.84 20.52 -60.15
N LEU A 96 6.46 21.65 -59.81
CA LEU A 96 7.67 22.20 -60.47
C LEU A 96 8.93 22.26 -59.60
N ARG A 97 8.94 21.73 -58.37
CA ARG A 97 10.18 21.51 -57.59
C ARG A 97 10.16 20.19 -56.82
N ARG A 98 10.18 19.07 -57.54
CA ARG A 98 10.66 17.80 -56.98
C ARG A 98 12.18 17.82 -57.08
N GLN A 99 12.87 18.14 -55.99
CA GLN A 99 14.30 17.90 -55.87
C GLN A 99 14.49 16.71 -54.93
N ASP A 100 15.34 15.77 -55.34
CA ASP A 100 15.85 14.76 -54.43
C ASP A 100 16.70 15.49 -53.39
N VAL A 101 16.35 15.34 -52.11
CA VAL A 101 17.12 15.90 -51.01
C VAL A 101 18.08 14.81 -50.55
N THR A 102 19.38 15.09 -50.58
CA THR A 102 20.36 14.24 -49.89
C THR A 102 20.58 14.84 -48.50
N ALA A 103 20.48 14.01 -47.46
CA ALA A 103 20.83 14.37 -46.10
C ALA A 103 21.97 13.46 -45.63
N GLU A 104 22.93 13.99 -44.88
CA GLU A 104 23.94 13.21 -44.18
C GLU A 104 23.47 13.01 -42.73
N VAL A 105 23.39 11.75 -42.30
CA VAL A 105 23.12 11.37 -40.92
C VAL A 105 24.42 10.94 -40.27
N THR A 106 24.80 11.53 -39.14
CA THR A 106 26.01 11.14 -38.41
C THR A 106 25.67 10.76 -36.98
N VAL A 107 25.91 9.50 -36.60
CA VAL A 107 25.89 9.11 -35.18
C VAL A 107 27.24 9.45 -34.55
N LEU A 108 27.22 10.11 -33.40
CA LEU A 108 28.42 10.48 -32.65
C LEU A 108 28.90 9.29 -31.80
N ASP A 109 30.19 9.27 -31.47
CA ASP A 109 30.73 8.25 -30.57
C ASP A 109 30.32 8.49 -29.10
N ARG A 110 30.56 7.49 -28.26
CA ARG A 110 30.17 7.52 -26.84
C ARG A 110 30.86 8.64 -26.07
N GLU A 111 32.13 8.92 -26.35
CA GLU A 111 32.87 9.98 -25.68
C GLU A 111 32.27 11.35 -25.97
N ALA A 112 31.94 11.64 -27.24
CA ALA A 112 31.27 12.89 -27.62
C ALA A 112 29.83 12.97 -27.07
N THR A 113 29.12 11.85 -27.03
CA THR A 113 27.74 11.76 -26.51
C THR A 113 27.71 12.04 -25.01
N GLU A 114 28.60 11.43 -24.22
CA GLU A 114 28.75 11.66 -22.78
C GLU A 114 29.26 13.07 -22.48
N ALA A 115 30.18 13.61 -23.30
CA ALA A 115 30.63 14.99 -23.15
C ALA A 115 29.50 16.00 -23.38
N ALA A 116 28.55 15.70 -24.27
CA ALA A 116 27.36 16.51 -24.48
C ALA A 116 26.29 16.34 -23.39
N GLY A 117 26.56 15.48 -22.39
CA GLY A 117 25.60 15.15 -21.36
C GLY A 117 24.42 14.40 -21.97
N VAL A 118 24.64 13.21 -22.51
CA VAL A 118 23.57 12.36 -23.06
C VAL A 118 23.81 10.91 -22.66
N ASP A 119 22.99 10.38 -21.76
CA ASP A 119 22.90 8.96 -21.43
C ASP A 119 22.04 8.21 -22.48
N GLY A 120 22.48 8.26 -23.75
CA GLY A 120 21.76 7.66 -24.88
C GLY A 120 22.45 7.81 -26.24
N VAL A 121 21.73 8.24 -27.29
CA VAL A 121 22.30 8.37 -28.65
C VAL A 121 22.27 9.83 -29.09
N LEU A 122 23.44 10.37 -29.45
CA LEU A 122 23.57 11.69 -30.07
C LEU A 122 23.85 11.55 -31.56
N PHE A 123 23.08 12.23 -32.40
CA PHE A 123 23.26 12.18 -33.85
C PHE A 123 22.90 13.50 -34.52
N THR A 124 23.40 13.69 -35.75
CA THR A 124 23.09 14.86 -36.56
C THR A 124 22.39 14.49 -37.86
N VAL A 125 21.57 15.41 -38.35
CA VAL A 125 20.99 15.37 -39.70
C VAL A 125 21.36 16.67 -40.40
N ALA A 126 22.10 16.59 -41.51
CA ALA A 126 22.57 17.76 -42.25
C ALA A 126 22.14 17.68 -43.71
N GLN A 127 21.59 18.76 -44.26
CA GLN A 127 21.24 18.79 -45.68
C GLN A 127 22.50 18.90 -46.56
N GLN A 128 22.64 18.03 -47.55
CA GLN A 128 23.70 18.13 -48.54
C GLN A 128 23.23 18.90 -49.79
N THR A 129 23.96 19.95 -50.16
CA THR A 129 23.73 20.70 -51.40
C THR A 129 24.45 20.03 -52.57
N THR A 130 23.70 19.33 -53.44
CA THR A 130 24.26 18.60 -54.60
C THR A 130 24.50 19.49 -55.84
N VAL A 131 24.14 20.78 -55.79
CA VAL A 131 24.28 21.72 -56.91
C VAL A 131 25.05 22.97 -56.50
N ALA A 132 26.27 23.12 -57.03
CA ALA A 132 27.08 24.33 -56.83
C ALA A 132 26.34 25.59 -57.29
N GLY A 133 26.01 26.48 -56.35
CA GLY A 133 25.34 27.77 -56.61
C GLY A 133 23.82 27.79 -56.42
N ALA A 134 23.18 26.68 -56.01
CA ALA A 134 21.80 26.67 -55.54
C ALA A 134 21.76 26.87 -54.02
N ARG A 135 20.90 27.76 -53.51
CA ARG A 135 20.54 27.76 -52.09
C ARG A 135 19.63 26.58 -51.84
N ALA A 136 20.05 25.65 -50.98
CA ALA A 136 19.11 24.75 -50.33
C ALA A 136 18.09 25.61 -49.56
N ALA A 137 16.82 25.24 -49.64
CA ALA A 137 15.77 25.84 -48.84
C ALA A 137 15.53 24.93 -47.64
N ASP A 138 15.23 25.52 -46.50
CA ASP A 138 14.86 24.80 -45.28
C ASP A 138 13.76 23.78 -45.61
N GLN A 139 13.87 22.59 -45.03
CA GLN A 139 12.93 21.48 -45.22
C GLN A 139 12.42 21.03 -43.85
N SER A 140 11.33 20.28 -43.87
CA SER A 140 10.86 19.48 -42.75
C SER A 140 11.06 18.00 -43.09
N VAL A 141 11.53 17.22 -42.11
CA VAL A 141 11.71 15.78 -42.23
C VAL A 141 11.13 15.08 -41.02
N ASP A 142 10.54 13.91 -41.21
CA ASP A 142 10.24 13.02 -40.10
C ASP A 142 11.52 12.23 -39.79
N VAL A 143 11.88 12.18 -38.53
CA VAL A 143 13.05 11.46 -38.03
C VAL A 143 12.56 10.30 -37.17
N GLN A 144 13.02 9.10 -37.48
CA GLN A 144 12.75 7.92 -36.67
C GLN A 144 14.06 7.25 -36.24
N LEU A 145 14.15 6.90 -34.96
CA LEU A 145 15.26 6.16 -34.36
C LEU A 145 14.74 4.81 -33.84
N GLY A 146 15.34 3.71 -34.28
CA GLY A 146 15.13 2.39 -33.70
C GLY A 146 16.07 2.17 -32.51
N TYR A 147 15.52 1.89 -31.33
CA TYR A 147 16.30 1.73 -30.11
C TYR A 147 16.42 0.29 -29.61
N GLY A 148 15.83 -0.68 -30.32
CA GLY A 148 15.76 -2.07 -29.88
C GLY A 148 17.10 -2.73 -29.50
N SER A 149 18.24 -2.27 -30.03
CA SER A 149 19.57 -2.81 -29.67
C SER A 149 20.11 -2.31 -28.33
N PHE A 150 19.62 -1.17 -27.83
CA PHE A 150 20.05 -0.52 -26.59
C PHE A 150 18.90 -0.22 -25.62
N ALA A 151 17.71 -0.80 -25.84
CA ALA A 151 16.50 -0.58 -25.05
C ALA A 151 16.63 -0.89 -23.55
N GLN A 152 17.65 -1.65 -23.14
CA GLN A 152 17.86 -2.12 -21.77
C GLN A 152 19.20 -1.64 -21.19
N ALA A 153 19.76 -0.55 -21.71
CA ALA A 153 21.09 -0.07 -21.32
C ALA A 153 21.21 0.34 -19.84
N TYR A 154 20.13 0.78 -19.18
CA TYR A 154 20.17 1.34 -17.82
C TYR A 154 19.17 0.72 -16.83
N GLY A 155 18.41 -0.30 -17.23
CA GLY A 155 17.32 -0.85 -16.42
C GLY A 155 16.10 0.08 -16.32
N GLY A 156 15.11 -0.30 -15.51
CA GLY A 156 13.95 0.53 -15.18
C GLY A 156 13.18 1.02 -16.41
N GLY A 157 12.91 0.13 -17.37
CA GLY A 157 12.17 0.50 -18.59
C GLY A 157 12.86 1.57 -19.45
N TYR A 158 14.19 1.69 -19.42
CA TYR A 158 14.94 2.73 -20.15
C TYR A 158 14.41 3.01 -21.58
N GLY A 159 14.21 1.98 -22.40
CA GLY A 159 13.68 2.14 -23.76
C GLY A 159 12.28 2.76 -23.84
N SER A 160 11.38 2.45 -22.89
CA SER A 160 10.04 3.05 -22.85
C SER A 160 10.06 4.50 -22.34
N ARG A 161 11.13 4.91 -21.65
CA ARG A 161 11.35 6.30 -21.18
C ARG A 161 12.06 7.18 -22.22
N LEU A 162 12.57 6.60 -23.31
CA LEU A 162 13.28 7.37 -24.34
C LEU A 162 12.36 8.39 -25.03
N THR A 163 12.88 9.61 -25.20
CA THR A 163 12.31 10.69 -26.02
C THR A 163 13.39 11.32 -26.90
N LEU A 164 13.02 12.17 -27.87
CA LEU A 164 13.95 12.93 -28.69
C LEU A 164 14.01 14.39 -28.23
N HIS A 165 15.23 14.89 -28.08
CA HIS A 165 15.49 16.30 -27.82
C HIS A 165 16.37 16.90 -28.91
N GLN A 166 16.19 18.18 -29.19
CA GLN A 166 17.10 18.98 -29.97
C GLN A 166 18.14 19.66 -29.08
N LEU A 167 19.42 19.56 -29.45
CA LEU A 167 20.52 20.28 -28.82
C LEU A 167 21.02 21.44 -29.71
N PRO A 168 21.60 22.50 -29.13
CA PRO A 168 22.32 23.52 -29.87
C PRO A 168 23.51 22.94 -30.66
N THR A 169 23.83 23.52 -31.81
CA THR A 169 24.96 23.06 -32.64
C THR A 169 26.31 23.13 -31.93
N CYS A 170 26.45 24.00 -30.93
CA CYS A 170 27.67 24.08 -30.13
C CYS A 170 27.93 22.82 -29.27
N ALA A 171 26.95 21.94 -29.09
CA ALA A 171 27.14 20.61 -28.52
C ALA A 171 28.20 19.78 -29.29
N LEU A 172 28.44 20.09 -30.56
CA LEU A 172 29.43 19.38 -31.39
C LEU A 172 30.85 19.94 -31.23
N GLU A 173 31.01 21.16 -30.70
CA GLU A 173 32.29 21.88 -30.67
C GLU A 173 32.77 22.15 -29.24
N THR A 174 31.85 22.58 -28.37
CA THR A 174 32.10 22.94 -26.97
C THR A 174 31.07 22.27 -26.05
N PRO A 175 30.98 20.93 -26.05
CA PRO A 175 29.96 20.20 -25.30
C PRO A 175 30.04 20.41 -23.78
N ASP A 176 31.16 20.89 -23.23
CA ASP A 176 31.34 21.11 -21.79
C ASP A 176 30.65 22.37 -21.23
N GLU A 177 30.22 23.28 -22.11
CA GLU A 177 29.54 24.52 -21.74
C GLU A 177 28.05 24.28 -21.48
N PRO A 178 27.47 24.81 -20.37
CA PRO A 178 26.07 24.56 -20.02
C PRO A 178 25.07 24.93 -21.11
N GLU A 179 25.27 26.05 -21.82
CA GLU A 179 24.41 26.46 -22.93
C GLU A 179 24.41 25.47 -24.11
N CYS A 180 25.40 24.60 -24.23
CA CYS A 180 25.49 23.61 -25.30
C CYS A 180 24.86 22.26 -24.95
N ARG A 181 24.52 22.04 -23.68
CA ARG A 181 23.82 20.84 -23.19
C ARG A 181 22.32 21.08 -22.99
N GLU A 182 21.83 22.28 -23.31
CA GLU A 182 20.41 22.60 -23.21
C GLU A 182 19.59 21.73 -24.16
N ARG A 183 18.62 21.00 -23.61
CA ARG A 183 17.76 20.08 -24.35
C ARG A 183 16.41 20.73 -24.58
N ALA A 184 16.06 20.98 -25.84
CA ALA A 184 14.70 21.35 -26.21
C ALA A 184 13.91 20.07 -26.51
N PRO A 185 12.82 19.76 -25.77
CA PRO A 185 12.01 18.57 -26.06
C PRO A 185 11.38 18.67 -27.44
N LEU A 186 11.32 17.55 -28.16
CA LEU A 186 10.55 17.40 -29.39
C LEU A 186 9.32 16.55 -29.11
N ASP A 187 8.21 16.89 -29.75
CA ASP A 187 7.02 16.03 -29.82
C ASP A 187 7.42 14.68 -30.42
N THR A 188 7.42 13.65 -29.59
CA THR A 188 8.03 12.35 -29.87
C THR A 188 7.05 11.23 -29.56
N VAL A 189 6.71 10.43 -30.57
CA VAL A 189 5.97 9.19 -30.37
C VAL A 189 6.96 8.07 -30.07
N ASN A 190 6.90 7.50 -28.87
CA ASN A 190 7.63 6.29 -28.50
C ASN A 190 6.77 5.04 -28.73
N ASP A 191 6.96 4.37 -29.86
CA ASP A 191 6.34 3.09 -30.15
C ASP A 191 7.13 1.97 -29.44
N THR A 192 6.59 1.49 -28.32
CA THR A 192 7.24 0.46 -27.48
C THR A 192 7.09 -0.95 -28.04
N GLU A 193 6.11 -1.19 -28.92
CA GLU A 193 5.95 -2.46 -29.64
C GLU A 193 7.04 -2.62 -30.71
N GLN A 194 7.29 -1.58 -31.50
CA GLN A 194 8.30 -1.56 -32.58
C GLN A 194 9.68 -1.13 -32.10
N GLN A 195 9.76 -0.56 -30.89
CA GLN A 195 10.96 0.00 -30.30
C GLN A 195 11.56 1.14 -31.13
N THR A 196 10.71 2.12 -31.48
CA THR A 196 11.10 3.28 -32.28
C THR A 196 10.62 4.60 -31.67
N LEU A 197 11.48 5.63 -31.72
CA LEU A 197 11.12 7.02 -31.46
C LEU A 197 10.87 7.72 -32.79
N THR A 198 9.77 8.45 -32.91
CA THR A 198 9.45 9.22 -34.12
C THR A 198 9.12 10.66 -33.78
N ALA A 199 9.89 11.60 -34.32
CA ALA A 199 9.59 13.03 -34.31
C ALA A 199 9.18 13.46 -35.72
N GLN A 200 7.99 14.05 -35.84
CA GLN A 200 7.43 14.46 -37.13
C GLN A 200 7.79 15.92 -37.46
N ALA A 201 7.89 16.22 -38.75
CA ALA A 201 8.06 17.58 -39.28
C ALA A 201 9.20 18.40 -38.62
N VAL A 202 10.31 17.74 -38.26
CA VAL A 202 11.45 18.40 -37.63
C VAL A 202 12.15 19.30 -38.65
N ALA A 203 12.43 20.54 -38.25
CA ALA A 203 13.03 21.54 -39.13
C ALA A 203 14.49 21.21 -39.44
N LEU A 204 14.83 21.17 -40.72
CA LEU A 204 16.17 20.97 -41.25
C LEU A 204 16.65 22.24 -41.94
N ASP A 205 17.58 22.95 -41.29
CA ASP A 205 18.20 24.17 -41.82
C ASP A 205 19.18 23.83 -42.96
N ALA A 206 19.20 24.67 -44.00
CA ALA A 206 20.05 24.47 -45.17
C ALA A 206 21.56 24.72 -44.91
N THR A 207 21.92 25.32 -43.78
CA THR A 207 23.25 25.83 -43.45
C THR A 207 23.84 25.30 -42.14
N GLN A 208 23.04 24.68 -41.28
CA GLN A 208 23.46 24.10 -40.01
C GLN A 208 22.93 22.67 -39.84
N PRO A 209 23.70 21.77 -39.23
CA PRO A 209 23.20 20.44 -38.88
C PRO A 209 22.14 20.55 -37.78
N LEU A 210 21.08 19.76 -37.88
CA LEU A 210 20.19 19.48 -36.77
C LEU A 210 20.90 18.50 -35.82
N VAL A 211 20.99 18.81 -34.53
CA VAL A 211 21.58 17.94 -33.50
C VAL A 211 20.45 17.35 -32.65
N LEU A 212 20.35 16.03 -32.61
CA LEU A 212 19.31 15.29 -31.90
C LEU A 212 19.94 14.35 -30.87
N ALA A 213 19.36 14.30 -29.69
CA ALA A 213 19.66 13.34 -28.65
C ALA A 213 18.43 12.48 -28.36
N ALA A 214 18.62 11.16 -28.31
CA ALA A 214 17.69 10.26 -27.66
C ALA A 214 18.16 10.04 -26.23
N ALA A 215 17.36 10.47 -25.25
CA ALA A 215 17.64 10.33 -23.83
C ALA A 215 16.36 9.89 -23.10
N ALA A 216 16.51 9.25 -21.95
CA ALA A 216 15.38 8.80 -21.15
C ALA A 216 14.91 9.90 -20.20
N ASP A 217 13.59 10.08 -20.09
CA ASP A 217 12.95 10.88 -19.05
C ASP A 217 12.77 10.04 -17.76
N ASP A 218 12.20 10.63 -16.71
CA ASP A 218 11.88 9.96 -15.45
C ASP A 218 10.56 9.18 -15.50
N ALA A 219 9.72 9.41 -16.50
CA ALA A 219 8.44 8.73 -16.70
C ALA A 219 8.31 8.07 -18.08
N SER A 220 7.38 7.12 -18.17
CA SER A 220 6.92 6.48 -19.41
C SER A 220 5.54 5.88 -19.21
N MET A 221 4.96 5.33 -20.27
CA MET A 221 3.74 4.53 -20.18
C MET A 221 3.80 3.36 -19.18
N GLY A 222 5.00 2.89 -18.84
CA GLY A 222 5.21 1.71 -18.00
C GLY A 222 5.59 2.03 -16.56
N SER A 223 5.95 3.27 -16.23
CA SER A 223 6.30 3.71 -14.87
C SER A 223 6.59 5.21 -14.85
N ASP A 224 6.27 5.85 -13.72
CA ASP A 224 6.73 7.20 -13.36
C ASP A 224 7.66 7.12 -12.13
N TYR A 225 8.94 7.44 -12.32
CA TYR A 225 9.93 7.47 -11.23
C TYR A 225 9.98 8.81 -10.49
N GLY A 226 9.31 9.87 -10.99
CA GLY A 226 9.02 11.08 -10.23
C GLY A 226 7.99 10.85 -9.13
N ALA A 227 7.14 9.83 -9.27
CA ALA A 227 6.22 9.39 -8.22
C ALA A 227 6.92 8.57 -7.11
N THR A 228 6.50 8.78 -5.85
CA THR A 228 6.89 7.92 -4.72
C THR A 228 6.20 6.54 -4.81
N SER A 229 6.48 5.65 -3.85
CA SER A 229 5.80 4.34 -3.78
C SER A 229 4.34 4.39 -3.30
N LEU A 230 3.81 5.56 -2.91
CA LEU A 230 2.39 5.73 -2.60
C LEU A 230 1.62 5.96 -3.91
N SER A 231 0.64 5.10 -4.20
CA SER A 231 -0.13 5.14 -5.45
C SER A 231 -1.63 5.41 -5.20
N PRO A 232 -2.38 5.91 -6.21
CA PRO A 232 -3.84 6.07 -6.10
C PRO A 232 -4.58 4.78 -5.73
N SER A 233 -4.08 3.63 -6.16
CA SER A 233 -4.65 2.31 -5.85
C SER A 233 -4.62 1.96 -4.36
N SER A 234 -3.80 2.64 -3.56
CA SER A 234 -3.82 2.52 -2.09
C SER A 234 -5.14 2.99 -1.46
N THR A 235 -5.99 3.71 -2.21
CA THR A 235 -7.35 4.10 -1.79
C THR A 235 -8.40 3.03 -2.11
N TRP A 236 -8.03 2.00 -2.86
CA TRP A 236 -8.96 0.91 -3.18
C TRP A 236 -9.18 0.05 -1.93
N ASN A 237 -10.44 -0.23 -1.63
CA ASN A 237 -10.77 -1.16 -0.55
C ASN A 237 -10.38 -2.59 -1.00
N VAL A 238 -9.97 -3.42 -0.05
CA VAL A 238 -9.71 -4.84 -0.28
C VAL A 238 -10.80 -5.63 0.43
N GLY A 239 -11.63 -6.34 -0.32
CA GLY A 239 -12.73 -7.10 0.24
C GLY A 239 -13.37 -8.07 -0.75
N LEU A 240 -14.35 -8.84 -0.28
CA LEU A 240 -15.08 -9.80 -1.10
C LEU A 240 -15.70 -9.12 -2.33
N ASN A 241 -16.20 -7.89 -2.18
CA ASN A 241 -16.83 -7.12 -3.24
C ASN A 241 -15.86 -6.59 -4.30
N THR A 242 -14.59 -6.39 -3.96
CA THR A 242 -13.59 -5.84 -4.89
C THR A 242 -12.89 -6.95 -5.68
N GLY A 243 -12.89 -8.17 -5.14
CA GLY A 243 -12.45 -9.38 -5.82
C GLY A 243 -10.93 -9.55 -5.91
N ASP A 244 -10.18 -8.83 -5.08
CA ASP A 244 -8.73 -8.96 -4.97
C ASP A 244 -8.35 -10.24 -4.23
N PHE A 245 -7.24 -10.87 -4.65
CA PHE A 245 -6.58 -11.89 -3.86
C PHE A 245 -5.68 -11.20 -2.83
N SER A 246 -5.91 -11.47 -1.55
CA SER A 246 -5.05 -11.03 -0.46
C SER A 246 -4.47 -12.23 0.29
N TRP A 247 -3.19 -12.14 0.63
CA TRP A 247 -2.49 -13.18 1.39
C TRP A 247 -1.54 -12.55 2.41
N SER A 248 -1.30 -13.23 3.53
CA SER A 248 -0.39 -12.75 4.57
C SER A 248 0.44 -13.88 5.17
N TYR A 249 1.70 -13.56 5.45
CA TYR A 249 2.65 -14.40 6.18
C TYR A 249 3.11 -13.67 7.44
N PRO A 250 2.63 -14.06 8.63
CA PRO A 250 3.03 -13.42 9.87
C PRO A 250 4.49 -13.73 10.21
N ILE A 251 5.23 -12.71 10.62
CA ILE A 251 6.58 -12.85 11.17
C ILE A 251 6.48 -12.87 12.68
N GLY A 252 6.51 -14.07 13.27
CA GLY A 252 6.44 -14.24 14.72
C GLY A 252 7.70 -13.67 15.40
N VAL A 253 7.52 -12.77 16.36
CA VAL A 253 8.60 -12.17 17.15
C VAL A 253 8.59 -12.69 18.58
N PRO A 254 9.74 -12.79 19.27
CA PRO A 254 9.79 -13.19 20.67
C PRO A 254 8.99 -12.26 21.60
N ASP A 255 8.34 -12.82 22.62
CA ASP A 255 7.67 -12.02 23.65
C ASP A 255 8.66 -11.30 24.57
N VAL A 256 8.25 -10.13 25.07
CA VAL A 256 8.96 -9.35 26.11
C VAL A 256 8.02 -9.00 27.26
N PRO A 257 8.53 -8.70 28.47
CA PRO A 257 7.71 -8.20 29.56
C PRO A 257 6.85 -7.01 29.13
N GLY A 258 5.56 -7.04 29.47
CA GLY A 258 4.58 -6.00 29.11
C GLY A 258 3.91 -6.19 27.75
N GLY A 259 4.35 -7.14 26.92
CA GLY A 259 3.64 -7.53 25.70
C GLY A 259 3.73 -6.53 24.53
N LEU A 260 4.47 -5.42 24.68
CA LEU A 260 4.72 -4.50 23.58
C LEU A 260 5.74 -5.11 22.59
N VAL A 261 5.22 -5.75 21.55
CA VAL A 261 5.99 -6.40 20.48
C VAL A 261 5.63 -5.78 19.12
N PRO A 262 6.56 -5.75 18.15
CA PRO A 262 6.26 -5.26 16.80
C PRO A 262 5.30 -6.21 16.07
N GLY A 263 4.29 -5.66 15.40
CA GLY A 263 3.42 -6.39 14.47
C GLY A 263 4.06 -6.45 13.10
N LEU A 264 4.59 -7.61 12.70
CA LEU A 264 5.26 -7.80 11.40
C LEU A 264 4.60 -8.91 10.59
N GLY A 265 4.45 -8.66 9.30
CA GLY A 265 3.97 -9.65 8.34
C GLY A 265 4.32 -9.24 6.92
N ILE A 266 4.52 -10.23 6.05
CA ILE A 266 4.58 -10.02 4.61
C ILE A 266 3.15 -10.12 4.10
N SER A 267 2.65 -9.08 3.46
CA SER A 267 1.32 -9.05 2.85
C SER A 267 1.42 -9.10 1.33
N TYR A 268 0.40 -9.62 0.67
CA TYR A 268 0.22 -9.59 -0.79
C TYR A 268 -1.17 -9.08 -1.13
N SER A 269 -1.27 -8.28 -2.20
CA SER A 269 -2.54 -7.87 -2.81
C SER A 269 -2.45 -7.93 -4.33
N SER A 270 -3.38 -8.62 -5.00
CA SER A 270 -3.48 -8.54 -6.46
C SER A 270 -4.02 -7.17 -6.91
N GLY A 271 -4.80 -6.49 -6.06
CA GLY A 271 -5.38 -5.18 -6.37
C GLY A 271 -4.32 -4.09 -6.54
N SER A 272 -3.21 -4.15 -5.78
CA SER A 272 -2.09 -3.21 -5.95
C SER A 272 -1.33 -3.43 -7.24
N ILE A 273 -1.39 -4.63 -7.83
CA ILE A 273 -0.85 -4.92 -9.17
C ILE A 273 -1.79 -4.39 -10.24
N ASP A 274 -3.10 -4.64 -10.12
CA ASP A 274 -4.12 -4.14 -11.06
C ASP A 274 -4.14 -2.60 -11.15
N GLY A 275 -3.82 -1.92 -10.05
CA GLY A 275 -3.77 -0.46 -9.98
C GLY A 275 -2.48 0.18 -10.50
N ARG A 276 -1.51 -0.61 -10.99
CA ARG A 276 -0.29 -0.09 -11.63
C ARG A 276 -0.59 0.37 -13.05
N THR A 277 -0.26 1.63 -13.33
CA THR A 277 -0.54 2.34 -14.59
C THR A 277 0.70 3.17 -14.98
N GLY A 278 0.67 3.93 -16.07
CA GLY A 278 1.80 4.76 -16.48
C GLY A 278 2.22 5.81 -15.44
N ASN A 279 1.26 6.34 -14.67
CA ASN A 279 1.49 7.47 -13.76
C ASN A 279 1.79 7.01 -12.32
N THR A 280 2.18 5.74 -12.17
CA THR A 280 2.58 5.17 -10.88
C THR A 280 4.01 4.68 -10.94
N ASN A 281 4.69 4.74 -9.80
CA ASN A 281 5.98 4.09 -9.65
C ASN A 281 5.80 2.57 -9.64
N ASN A 282 6.24 1.92 -10.72
CA ASN A 282 5.99 0.51 -10.95
C ASN A 282 7.16 -0.39 -10.56
N GLN A 283 8.20 0.16 -9.92
CA GLN A 283 9.21 -0.67 -9.30
C GLN A 283 8.55 -1.58 -8.24
N ALA A 284 8.85 -2.88 -8.27
CA ALA A 284 8.37 -3.80 -7.24
C ALA A 284 8.93 -3.40 -5.87
N SER A 285 8.19 -3.67 -4.79
CA SER A 285 8.68 -3.43 -3.44
C SER A 285 10.00 -4.17 -3.18
N TRP A 286 10.65 -3.88 -2.07
CA TRP A 286 11.83 -4.65 -1.65
C TRP A 286 11.53 -6.13 -1.33
N ILE A 287 10.26 -6.52 -1.17
CA ILE A 287 9.84 -7.93 -1.01
C ILE A 287 9.54 -8.59 -2.37
N GLY A 288 9.10 -7.83 -3.36
CA GLY A 288 8.66 -8.31 -4.66
C GLY A 288 7.29 -7.75 -5.06
N ASP A 289 6.90 -7.96 -6.31
CA ASP A 289 5.71 -7.33 -6.86
C ASP A 289 4.41 -7.84 -6.21
N GLY A 290 3.50 -6.92 -5.91
CA GLY A 290 2.29 -7.16 -5.12
C GLY A 290 2.51 -7.46 -3.64
N PHE A 291 3.76 -7.72 -3.21
CA PHE A 291 4.11 -7.97 -1.80
C PHE A 291 4.56 -6.70 -1.09
N ASP A 292 4.26 -6.59 0.20
CA ASP A 292 4.75 -5.50 1.04
C ASP A 292 5.07 -5.94 2.48
N LEU A 293 6.07 -5.30 3.07
CA LEU A 293 6.37 -5.32 4.49
C LEU A 293 6.93 -3.95 4.86
N TRP A 294 6.12 -3.16 5.56
CA TRP A 294 6.55 -1.90 6.16
C TRP A 294 5.81 -1.66 7.50
N PRO A 295 6.49 -1.23 8.59
CA PRO A 295 5.83 -1.04 9.89
C PRO A 295 4.84 0.11 9.95
N GLY A 296 5.04 1.12 9.10
CA GLY A 296 4.14 2.24 8.90
C GLY A 296 4.87 3.55 8.62
N TYR A 297 4.17 4.47 7.97
CA TYR A 297 4.69 5.81 7.64
C TYR A 297 3.56 6.84 7.52
N ILE A 298 3.94 8.11 7.63
CA ILE A 298 3.19 9.26 7.13
C ILE A 298 3.96 9.84 5.96
N GLU A 299 3.27 10.16 4.88
CA GLU A 299 3.85 10.74 3.66
C GLU A 299 3.15 12.02 3.27
N ARG A 300 3.90 13.03 2.83
CA ARG A 300 3.35 14.23 2.19
C ARG A 300 3.58 14.14 0.69
N ARG A 301 2.56 14.49 -0.08
CA ARG A 301 2.61 14.60 -1.54
C ARG A 301 2.95 16.03 -1.91
N TYR A 302 3.88 16.15 -2.85
CA TYR A 302 4.23 17.40 -3.51
C TYR A 302 3.89 17.28 -4.98
N GLN A 303 3.63 18.41 -5.61
CA GLN A 303 3.33 18.48 -7.05
C GLN A 303 4.57 18.91 -7.82
N SER A 304 4.65 18.56 -9.10
CA SER A 304 5.68 19.11 -9.98
C SER A 304 5.44 20.61 -10.18
N CYS A 305 6.46 21.44 -9.95
CA CYS A 305 6.39 22.88 -10.19
C CYS A 305 6.03 23.22 -11.64
N ALA A 306 6.32 22.33 -12.59
CA ALA A 306 5.97 22.52 -13.98
C ALA A 306 4.45 22.43 -14.26
N GLU A 307 3.70 21.69 -13.43
CA GLU A 307 2.23 21.63 -13.50
C GLU A 307 1.58 22.93 -13.00
N GLU A 308 2.29 23.69 -12.18
CA GLU A 308 1.90 25.04 -11.74
C GLU A 308 2.47 26.16 -12.64
N ASP A 309 2.96 25.82 -13.84
CA ASP A 309 3.57 26.74 -14.80
C ASP A 309 4.75 27.56 -14.21
N VAL A 310 5.49 27.00 -13.24
CA VAL A 310 6.67 27.66 -12.65
C VAL A 310 7.87 27.56 -13.60
N GLU A 311 8.41 28.72 -13.97
CA GLU A 311 9.54 28.85 -14.90
C GLU A 311 10.83 29.35 -14.22
N ASN A 312 11.98 28.86 -14.70
CA ASN A 312 13.28 29.42 -14.35
C ASN A 312 13.52 30.81 -14.99
N ALA A 313 14.68 31.41 -14.75
CA ALA A 313 15.03 32.74 -15.28
C ALA A 313 15.10 32.81 -16.82
N ASN A 314 15.15 31.67 -17.52
CA ASN A 314 15.17 31.56 -18.97
C ASN A 314 13.79 31.29 -19.57
N GLY A 315 12.73 31.22 -18.76
CA GLY A 315 11.36 30.92 -19.20
C GLY A 315 11.11 29.42 -19.46
N GLN A 316 11.86 28.53 -18.80
CA GLN A 316 11.70 27.09 -18.92
C GLN A 316 11.01 26.53 -17.69
N LYS A 317 9.97 25.70 -17.88
CA LYS A 317 9.31 24.98 -16.79
C LYS A 317 10.28 24.08 -16.05
N VAL A 318 10.20 24.04 -14.72
CA VAL A 318 11.15 23.31 -13.86
C VAL A 318 10.53 22.05 -13.24
N GLY A 319 11.26 20.93 -13.26
CA GLY A 319 10.84 19.65 -12.66
C GLY A 319 11.07 19.55 -11.15
N ASP A 320 11.35 20.67 -10.48
CA ASP A 320 11.39 20.73 -9.02
C ASP A 320 10.01 20.40 -8.42
N LEU A 321 9.96 20.05 -7.13
CA LEU A 321 8.70 19.83 -6.42
C LEU A 321 8.23 21.13 -5.74
N CYS A 322 6.95 21.44 -5.86
CA CYS A 322 6.27 22.58 -5.26
C CYS A 322 5.27 22.14 -4.18
N TRP A 323 4.96 23.06 -3.26
CA TRP A 323 4.18 22.80 -2.06
C TRP A 323 2.70 22.49 -2.35
N GLU A 324 2.05 23.29 -3.19
CA GLU A 324 0.60 23.31 -3.52
C GLU A 324 -0.30 23.46 -2.28
N TYR A 325 -0.36 22.45 -1.40
CA TYR A 325 -1.23 22.47 -0.22
C TYR A 325 -0.77 21.52 0.90
N ASP A 326 -1.21 21.81 2.12
CA ASP A 326 -0.87 21.02 3.31
C ASP A 326 -1.66 19.68 3.31
N ASN A 327 -0.95 18.57 3.13
CA ASN A 327 -1.50 17.22 3.10
C ASN A 327 -0.62 16.21 3.85
N ALA A 328 -1.22 15.09 4.23
CA ALA A 328 -0.54 13.96 4.86
C ALA A 328 -1.31 12.66 4.66
N TYR A 329 -0.59 11.59 4.31
CA TYR A 329 -1.13 10.25 4.05
C TYR A 329 -0.57 9.25 5.04
N LEU A 330 -1.45 8.54 5.74
CA LEU A 330 -1.04 7.47 6.65
C LEU A 330 -1.05 6.12 5.93
N SER A 331 -0.09 5.27 6.26
CA SER A 331 -0.18 3.81 6.09
C SER A 331 0.32 3.15 7.38
N PHE A 332 -0.58 2.58 8.17
CA PHE A 332 -0.25 2.04 9.49
C PHE A 332 -1.34 1.11 10.05
N ASN A 333 -0.96 -0.08 10.54
CA ASN A 333 -1.88 -1.02 11.23
C ASN A 333 -3.18 -1.32 10.46
N GLY A 334 -3.09 -1.52 9.14
CA GLY A 334 -4.25 -1.77 8.28
C GLY A 334 -5.14 -0.55 8.05
N LYS A 335 -4.74 0.63 8.53
CA LYS A 335 -5.35 1.92 8.26
C LYS A 335 -4.52 2.61 7.17
N GLY A 336 -5.20 3.25 6.24
CA GLY A 336 -4.55 4.10 5.26
C GLY A 336 -5.50 5.15 4.69
N GLY A 337 -4.92 6.16 4.05
CA GLY A 337 -5.67 7.26 3.44
C GLY A 337 -5.10 8.63 3.82
N GLU A 338 -5.68 9.67 3.21
CA GLU A 338 -5.37 11.05 3.54
C GLU A 338 -5.89 11.37 4.96
N LEU A 339 -5.10 12.08 5.75
CA LEU A 339 -5.50 12.60 7.05
C LEU A 339 -6.36 13.85 6.85
N VAL A 340 -7.40 13.99 7.67
CA VAL A 340 -8.32 15.13 7.63
C VAL A 340 -7.85 16.19 8.64
N PRO A 341 -7.45 17.40 8.21
CA PRO A 341 -6.99 18.44 9.13
C PRO A 341 -8.15 18.97 9.99
N VAL A 342 -7.87 19.27 11.26
CA VAL A 342 -8.83 19.92 12.18
C VAL A 342 -8.35 21.28 12.72
N GLY A 343 -7.17 21.73 12.28
CA GLY A 343 -6.54 22.99 12.70
C GLY A 343 -5.48 22.81 13.79
N ASP A 344 -4.65 23.84 14.00
CA ASP A 344 -3.59 23.88 15.02
C ASP A 344 -2.61 22.68 15.02
N GLY A 345 -2.42 22.04 13.86
CA GLY A 345 -1.55 20.86 13.69
C GLY A 345 -2.19 19.53 14.13
N GLU A 346 -3.48 19.51 14.43
CA GLU A 346 -4.23 18.29 14.72
C GLU A 346 -4.93 17.75 13.46
N TRP A 347 -5.02 16.42 13.39
CA TRP A 347 -5.58 15.70 12.25
C TRP A 347 -6.41 14.50 12.72
N LYS A 348 -7.25 13.99 11.82
CA LYS A 348 -8.12 12.83 12.03
C LYS A 348 -7.94 11.80 10.92
N LEU A 349 -8.15 10.53 11.25
CA LEU A 349 -8.27 9.47 10.26
C LEU A 349 -9.62 9.60 9.54
N GLN A 350 -9.69 9.32 8.23
CA GLN A 350 -10.98 9.28 7.52
C GLN A 350 -11.95 8.26 8.13
N ASN A 351 -11.45 7.05 8.41
CA ASN A 351 -12.11 6.07 9.26
C ASN A 351 -11.70 6.36 10.71
N ASP A 352 -12.36 7.34 11.32
CA ASP A 352 -12.06 7.76 12.70
C ASP A 352 -12.39 6.61 13.66
N ASP A 353 -11.47 6.34 14.57
CA ASP A 353 -11.63 5.36 15.65
C ASP A 353 -11.27 5.95 17.02
N GLY A 354 -11.10 7.28 17.09
CA GLY A 354 -10.67 8.00 18.29
C GLY A 354 -9.16 8.13 18.40
N THR A 355 -8.39 7.70 17.39
CA THR A 355 -6.96 7.99 17.32
C THR A 355 -6.75 9.50 17.19
N ARG A 356 -5.92 10.07 18.06
CA ARG A 356 -5.49 11.47 17.98
C ARG A 356 -4.21 11.57 17.17
N VAL A 357 -4.20 12.41 16.15
CA VAL A 357 -3.03 12.65 15.28
C VAL A 357 -2.54 14.08 15.46
N ARG A 358 -1.25 14.26 15.73
CA ARG A 358 -0.62 15.59 15.91
C ARG A 358 0.64 15.72 15.08
N ARG A 359 0.73 16.81 14.33
CA ARG A 359 1.97 17.32 13.71
C ARG A 359 2.71 18.17 14.73
N LEU A 360 4.00 17.91 14.93
CA LEU A 360 4.84 18.54 15.94
C LEU A 360 6.20 18.89 15.35
N ASN A 361 6.82 19.99 15.80
CA ASN A 361 8.12 20.42 15.28
C ASN A 361 9.09 20.62 16.47
N SER A 362 10.32 20.14 16.36
CA SER A 362 11.32 20.34 17.42
C SER A 362 12.76 20.23 16.92
N SER A 363 13.56 21.27 17.12
CA SER A 363 15.00 21.25 16.82
C SER A 363 15.80 20.19 17.59
N ALA A 364 15.23 19.60 18.63
CA ALA A 364 15.82 18.45 19.32
C ALA A 364 15.80 17.17 18.48
N ARG A 365 14.89 17.06 17.49
CA ARG A 365 14.83 15.91 16.57
C ARG A 365 16.01 15.97 15.60
N ALA A 366 16.31 17.15 15.02
CA ALA A 366 17.40 17.35 14.05
C ALA A 366 17.39 16.31 12.91
N ASN A 367 16.20 16.10 12.36
CA ASN A 367 15.89 15.03 11.41
C ASN A 367 16.10 15.42 9.93
N GLY A 368 16.60 16.63 9.68
CA GLY A 368 16.97 17.11 8.34
C GLY A 368 15.86 17.81 7.57
N ASP A 369 14.63 17.73 8.07
CA ASP A 369 13.51 18.57 7.64
C ASP A 369 13.73 20.04 8.07
N ASN A 370 13.12 20.99 7.33
CA ASN A 370 13.37 22.44 7.47
C ASN A 370 13.05 22.97 8.86
N ASP A 371 11.98 22.47 9.49
CA ASP A 371 11.57 22.90 10.82
C ASP A 371 11.60 21.76 11.86
N ASN A 372 12.02 20.57 11.42
CA ASN A 372 12.11 19.34 12.20
C ASN A 372 10.73 18.78 12.56
N GLU A 373 9.84 18.77 11.58
CA GLU A 373 8.53 18.15 11.62
C GLU A 373 8.63 16.66 11.97
N TYR A 374 7.75 16.20 12.85
CA TYR A 374 7.51 14.80 13.18
C TYR A 374 6.05 14.64 13.61
N TRP A 375 5.55 13.41 13.62
CA TRP A 375 4.16 13.14 13.92
C TRP A 375 4.01 12.25 15.14
N GLU A 376 2.93 12.46 15.90
CA GLU A 376 2.51 11.60 16.99
C GLU A 376 1.06 11.14 16.78
N LEU A 377 0.86 9.83 16.77
CA LEU A 377 -0.44 9.18 16.82
C LEU A 377 -0.63 8.60 18.21
N THR A 378 -1.72 8.95 18.88
CA THR A 378 -2.12 8.30 20.13
C THR A 378 -3.39 7.51 19.89
N SER A 379 -3.34 6.18 20.00
CA SER A 379 -4.52 5.33 19.87
C SER A 379 -5.46 5.47 21.09
N PRO A 380 -6.73 5.00 21.00
CA PRO A 380 -7.71 5.08 22.08
C PRO A 380 -7.36 4.32 23.38
N ASP A 381 -6.30 3.52 23.37
CA ASP A 381 -5.74 2.84 24.55
C ASP A 381 -4.62 3.64 25.23
N GLY A 382 -4.23 4.79 24.64
CA GLY A 382 -3.15 5.65 25.10
C GLY A 382 -1.75 5.28 24.59
N THR A 383 -1.61 4.28 23.71
CA THR A 383 -0.33 3.97 23.07
C THR A 383 0.05 5.08 22.10
N ARG A 384 1.28 5.57 22.19
CA ARG A 384 1.83 6.64 21.35
C ARG A 384 2.78 6.07 20.32
N TYR A 385 2.56 6.43 19.07
CA TYR A 385 3.36 6.07 17.91
C TYR A 385 3.94 7.35 17.32
N TYR A 386 5.26 7.42 17.22
CA TYR A 386 5.96 8.57 16.65
C TYR A 386 6.54 8.21 15.30
N PHE A 387 6.38 9.13 14.36
CA PHE A 387 6.91 9.03 13.00
C PHE A 387 7.90 10.17 12.80
N GLY A 388 9.15 9.82 12.46
CA GLY A 388 10.20 10.80 12.24
C GLY A 388 10.81 11.43 13.51
N TYR A 389 10.72 10.73 14.66
CA TYR A 389 11.26 11.23 15.94
C TYR A 389 12.79 11.38 15.93
N HIS A 390 13.49 10.58 15.12
CA HIS A 390 14.90 10.63 14.74
C HIS A 390 15.91 10.48 15.89
N ARG A 391 16.00 11.48 16.76
CA ARG A 391 16.84 11.49 17.96
C ARG A 391 16.06 11.06 19.18
N LEU A 392 16.00 9.75 19.42
CA LEU A 392 15.23 9.17 20.52
C LEU A 392 15.62 9.73 21.93
N PRO A 393 14.77 9.57 22.96
CA PRO A 393 15.02 10.19 24.27
C PRO A 393 16.40 9.83 24.86
N GLY A 394 17.13 10.85 25.30
CA GLY A 394 18.49 10.72 25.83
C GLY A 394 19.61 10.73 24.78
N TRP A 395 19.31 11.04 23.52
CA TRP A 395 20.31 11.16 22.47
C TRP A 395 21.40 12.19 22.81
N ALA A 396 22.65 11.85 22.52
CA ALA A 396 23.81 12.72 22.58
C ALA A 396 24.71 12.49 21.36
N SER A 397 25.62 13.42 21.09
CA SER A 397 26.58 13.29 19.97
C SER A 397 27.33 11.96 20.03
N GLY A 398 27.31 11.20 18.94
CA GLY A 398 27.88 9.86 18.82
C GLY A 398 26.87 8.72 18.99
N ASN A 399 25.65 9.01 19.47
CA ASN A 399 24.57 8.03 19.44
C ASN A 399 24.01 7.90 18.02
N GLU A 400 23.63 6.68 17.67
CA GLU A 400 22.88 6.37 16.44
C GLU A 400 21.54 7.12 16.42
N THR A 401 21.10 7.53 15.24
CA THR A 401 19.78 8.08 14.94
C THR A 401 18.95 7.03 14.22
N THR A 402 17.62 7.15 14.27
CA THR A 402 16.75 6.17 13.57
C THR A 402 16.70 6.38 12.07
N ASP A 403 17.13 7.54 11.57
CA ASP A 403 17.11 7.91 10.14
C ASP A 403 15.73 7.76 9.47
N SER A 404 14.68 8.00 10.27
CA SER A 404 13.28 7.78 9.94
C SER A 404 12.61 8.87 9.11
N VAL A 405 13.28 9.99 8.81
CA VAL A 405 12.74 11.08 7.98
C VAL A 405 13.48 11.15 6.66
N TRP A 406 12.73 11.08 5.57
CA TRP A 406 13.25 11.18 4.21
C TRP A 406 12.87 12.54 3.65
N THR A 407 13.87 13.28 3.18
CA THR A 407 13.71 14.70 2.81
C THR A 407 14.02 14.96 1.35
N VAL A 408 13.38 15.98 0.79
CA VAL A 408 13.55 16.46 -0.59
C VAL A 408 13.47 17.99 -0.61
N PRO A 409 14.23 18.68 -1.50
CA PRO A 409 14.00 20.10 -1.73
C PRO A 409 12.60 20.35 -2.30
N VAL A 410 11.86 21.29 -1.69
CA VAL A 410 10.51 21.70 -2.10
C VAL A 410 10.47 23.22 -2.18
N TYR A 411 9.83 23.74 -3.22
CA TYR A 411 9.63 25.16 -3.46
C TYR A 411 8.29 25.64 -2.93
N GLY A 412 8.28 26.85 -2.36
CA GLY A 412 7.07 27.62 -2.09
C GLY A 412 6.98 28.76 -3.12
N ASN A 413 6.30 28.52 -4.23
CA ASN A 413 6.12 29.45 -5.34
C ASN A 413 5.15 30.59 -5.02
N ASP A 414 4.19 30.34 -4.12
CA ASP A 414 3.13 31.29 -3.79
C ASP A 414 3.24 31.91 -2.41
N ALA A 415 2.69 33.13 -2.29
CA ALA A 415 2.75 33.88 -1.06
C ALA A 415 1.91 33.21 0.04
N GLY A 416 2.57 32.78 1.11
CA GLY A 416 1.94 32.10 2.24
C GLY A 416 2.27 30.62 2.32
N GLU A 417 2.91 30.08 1.29
CA GLU A 417 3.44 28.71 1.29
C GLU A 417 4.69 28.58 2.16
N GLU A 418 4.90 27.35 2.61
CA GLU A 418 6.10 26.99 3.35
C GLU A 418 7.33 27.22 2.45
N CYS A 419 8.35 27.86 3.01
CA CYS A 419 9.62 28.16 2.32
C CYS A 419 9.57 29.17 1.17
N HIS A 420 8.45 29.87 0.96
CA HIS A 420 8.37 30.99 0.02
C HIS A 420 9.32 32.15 0.40
N ALA A 421 10.02 32.72 -0.60
CA ALA A 421 10.94 33.83 -0.45
C ALA A 421 10.76 34.90 -1.56
N ALA A 422 11.64 35.90 -1.59
CA ALA A 422 11.51 37.03 -2.53
C ALA A 422 11.84 36.68 -3.99
N THR A 423 12.48 35.53 -4.25
CA THR A 423 12.91 35.07 -5.57
C THR A 423 12.77 33.57 -5.64
N LEU A 424 12.39 33.01 -6.79
CA LEU A 424 12.25 31.56 -6.97
C LEU A 424 13.50 30.79 -6.48
N ALA A 425 14.71 31.21 -6.86
CA ALA A 425 15.97 30.58 -6.44
C ALA A 425 16.19 30.51 -4.92
N ALA A 426 15.51 31.35 -4.14
CA ALA A 426 15.57 31.36 -2.68
C ALA A 426 14.31 30.77 -2.02
N SER A 427 13.28 30.44 -2.81
CA SER A 427 11.96 30.04 -2.33
C SER A 427 11.86 28.53 -2.18
N TRP A 428 12.86 27.92 -1.54
CA TRP A 428 12.89 26.48 -1.31
C TRP A 428 13.56 26.16 0.04
N CYS A 429 13.24 24.98 0.55
CA CYS A 429 13.92 24.35 1.69
C CYS A 429 13.88 22.83 1.55
N ASN A 430 14.62 22.10 2.40
CA ASN A 430 14.47 20.64 2.46
C ASN A 430 13.28 20.31 3.36
N GLN A 431 12.25 19.68 2.82
CA GLN A 431 11.09 19.22 3.58
C GLN A 431 11.06 17.70 3.65
N GLY A 432 10.47 17.15 4.71
CA GLY A 432 10.11 15.75 4.79
C GLY A 432 9.08 15.41 3.72
N TRP A 433 9.31 14.34 2.97
CA TRP A 433 8.28 13.73 2.14
C TRP A 433 7.76 12.45 2.80
N ARG A 434 8.56 11.75 3.61
CA ARG A 434 8.12 10.59 4.40
C ARG A 434 8.69 10.59 5.82
N TRP A 435 7.83 10.36 6.80
CA TRP A 435 8.15 10.10 8.20
C TRP A 435 7.79 8.66 8.53
N ASN A 436 8.78 7.80 8.73
CA ASN A 436 8.59 6.40 9.09
C ASN A 436 8.37 6.23 10.59
N LEU A 437 7.60 5.22 10.99
CA LEU A 437 7.40 4.85 12.39
C LEU A 437 8.76 4.52 13.01
N ASP A 438 9.13 5.18 14.11
CA ASP A 438 10.46 4.98 14.69
C ASP A 438 10.51 4.91 16.21
N TYR A 439 9.44 5.28 16.91
CA TYR A 439 9.38 5.20 18.36
C TYR A 439 7.95 4.92 18.83
N VAL A 440 7.76 3.91 19.67
CA VAL A 440 6.44 3.54 20.22
C VAL A 440 6.53 3.48 21.74
N VAL A 441 5.55 4.06 22.43
CA VAL A 441 5.48 4.08 23.89
C VAL A 441 4.07 3.76 24.34
N ASP A 442 3.90 2.66 25.08
CA ASP A 442 2.62 2.32 25.69
C ASP A 442 2.33 3.18 26.95
N PRO A 443 1.12 3.14 27.52
CA PRO A 443 0.78 3.94 28.71
C PRO A 443 1.64 3.65 29.94
N LEU A 444 2.26 2.47 30.02
CA LEU A 444 3.13 2.07 31.12
C LEU A 444 4.57 2.52 30.91
N GLY A 445 4.92 3.01 29.73
CA GLY A 445 6.27 3.38 29.34
C GLY A 445 7.12 2.20 28.86
N ASN A 446 6.52 1.09 28.42
CA ASN A 446 7.21 0.10 27.61
C ASN A 446 7.42 0.67 26.21
N THR A 447 8.53 0.30 25.58
CA THR A 447 9.01 1.03 24.40
C THR A 447 9.68 0.12 23.37
N MET A 448 9.55 0.52 22.10
CA MET A 448 10.32 -0.04 20.98
C MET A 448 10.76 1.08 20.02
N ALA A 449 11.84 0.82 19.30
CA ALA A 449 12.49 1.73 18.36
C ALA A 449 12.76 1.05 17.02
N TYR A 450 12.60 1.77 15.92
CA TYR A 450 12.85 1.28 14.56
C TYR A 450 13.95 2.12 13.92
N TYR A 451 14.87 1.48 13.20
CA TYR A 451 16.04 2.08 12.58
C TYR A 451 16.04 1.77 11.08
N TYR A 452 16.47 2.74 10.27
CA TYR A 452 16.38 2.69 8.80
C TYR A 452 17.72 2.98 8.14
N ASP A 453 17.98 2.32 7.02
CA ASP A 453 19.01 2.70 6.07
C ASP A 453 18.42 3.64 5.02
N THR A 454 19.09 4.75 4.73
CA THR A 454 18.64 5.74 3.74
C THR A 454 19.37 5.60 2.41
N GLU A 455 18.65 5.76 1.31
CA GLU A 455 19.19 5.89 -0.04
C GLU A 455 19.10 7.35 -0.48
N ALA A 456 20.26 7.99 -0.69
CA ALA A 456 20.34 9.36 -1.16
C ALA A 456 20.56 9.44 -2.67
N ASN A 457 20.10 10.52 -3.27
CA ASN A 457 20.39 10.89 -4.66
C ASN A 457 20.57 12.42 -4.76
N TYR A 458 21.02 12.90 -5.92
CA TYR A 458 21.17 14.33 -6.22
C TYR A 458 20.39 14.68 -7.50
N TYR A 459 20.00 15.93 -7.64
CA TYR A 459 19.44 16.46 -8.90
C TYR A 459 19.79 17.95 -9.07
N GLY A 460 19.75 18.43 -10.31
CA GLY A 460 20.04 19.83 -10.66
C GLY A 460 18.78 20.69 -10.60
N ARG A 461 18.61 21.45 -9.51
CA ARG A 461 17.43 22.31 -9.32
C ARG A 461 17.36 23.46 -10.32
N LEU A 462 16.14 23.90 -10.65
CA LEU A 462 15.87 24.97 -11.62
C LEU A 462 16.53 24.74 -12.98
N LEU A 463 16.77 23.48 -13.33
CA LEU A 463 17.54 23.06 -14.51
C LEU A 463 19.01 23.52 -14.50
N ASP A 464 19.59 23.85 -13.32
CA ASP A 464 21.01 24.15 -13.17
C ASP A 464 21.79 22.88 -12.78
N PRO A 465 22.56 22.27 -13.71
CA PRO A 465 23.30 21.03 -13.43
C PRO A 465 24.42 21.22 -12.40
N ALA A 466 24.86 22.47 -12.13
CA ALA A 466 25.80 22.78 -11.06
C ALA A 466 25.14 22.90 -9.68
N ALA A 467 23.80 23.03 -9.62
CA ALA A 467 23.02 23.12 -8.39
C ALA A 467 22.63 21.74 -7.82
N GLY A 468 23.55 20.77 -7.88
CA GLY A 468 23.37 19.40 -7.39
C GLY A 468 22.92 19.35 -5.93
N SER A 469 21.64 19.03 -5.72
CA SER A 469 20.97 19.10 -4.42
C SER A 469 20.65 17.70 -3.91
N ARG A 470 21.15 17.38 -2.71
CA ARG A 470 20.94 16.08 -2.06
C ARG A 470 19.50 15.95 -1.58
N TYR A 471 18.92 14.77 -1.79
CA TYR A 471 17.69 14.32 -1.17
C TYR A 471 17.77 12.84 -0.78
N ILE A 472 16.80 12.35 -0.01
CA ILE A 472 16.62 10.93 0.29
C ILE A 472 15.56 10.40 -0.66
N ARG A 473 15.92 9.53 -1.59
CA ARG A 473 14.99 8.95 -2.59
C ARG A 473 14.21 7.74 -2.05
N GLY A 474 14.62 7.20 -0.91
CA GLY A 474 14.00 6.03 -0.30
C GLY A 474 14.90 5.41 0.78
N GLY A 475 14.64 4.16 1.14
CA GLY A 475 15.39 3.43 2.16
C GLY A 475 14.76 2.10 2.53
N THR A 476 15.37 1.40 3.48
CA THR A 476 14.88 0.12 4.02
C THR A 476 14.90 0.14 5.54
N ILE A 477 14.01 -0.60 6.20
CA ILE A 477 14.16 -0.87 7.62
C ILE A 477 15.38 -1.78 7.85
N ASP A 478 16.21 -1.43 8.84
CA ASP A 478 17.41 -2.18 9.25
C ASP A 478 17.13 -3.02 10.49
N ARG A 479 16.59 -2.40 11.55
CA ARG A 479 16.45 -3.04 12.85
C ARG A 479 15.27 -2.52 13.67
N ILE A 480 14.69 -3.39 14.49
CA ILE A 480 13.71 -3.04 15.54
C ILE A 480 14.24 -3.50 16.88
N ASP A 481 14.38 -2.57 17.81
CA ASP A 481 14.80 -2.83 19.19
C ASP A 481 13.58 -2.69 20.13
N TYR A 482 13.26 -3.74 20.89
CA TYR A 482 12.06 -3.76 21.74
C TYR A 482 12.28 -4.46 23.10
N GLY A 483 11.29 -4.34 23.96
CA GLY A 483 11.43 -4.62 25.40
C GLY A 483 12.26 -3.55 26.12
N LEU A 484 12.24 -2.32 25.62
CA LEU A 484 12.85 -1.14 26.24
C LEU A 484 11.84 -0.44 27.16
N ARG A 485 12.31 0.56 27.92
CA ARG A 485 11.47 1.41 28.78
C ARG A 485 11.76 2.89 28.54
N ASP A 486 10.73 3.72 28.52
CA ASP A 486 10.89 5.18 28.47
C ASP A 486 11.26 5.75 29.85
N THR A 487 12.53 5.62 30.24
CA THR A 487 13.07 6.19 31.49
C THR A 487 13.81 7.52 31.24
N GLY A 488 13.52 8.20 30.13
CA GLY A 488 14.16 9.46 29.72
C GLY A 488 15.53 9.31 29.03
N ASN A 489 16.10 8.11 28.99
CA ASN A 489 17.28 7.80 28.16
C ASN A 489 17.25 6.33 27.72
N ILE A 490 16.96 6.10 26.44
CA ILE A 490 16.88 4.75 25.88
C ILE A 490 18.26 4.16 25.56
N TYR A 491 19.27 5.00 25.28
CA TYR A 491 20.61 4.58 24.87
C TYR A 491 21.44 3.98 26.02
N ASN A 492 20.99 4.14 27.27
CA ASN A 492 21.59 3.48 28.44
C ASN A 492 21.02 2.08 28.69
N GLN A 493 20.08 1.64 27.87
CA GLN A 493 19.42 0.35 27.98
C GLN A 493 19.89 -0.57 26.87
N GLN A 494 19.78 -1.87 27.09
CA GLN A 494 19.94 -2.85 26.03
C GLN A 494 18.57 -3.47 25.75
N PRO A 495 18.17 -3.62 24.48
CA PRO A 495 16.90 -4.25 24.16
C PRO A 495 16.87 -5.69 24.68
N LEU A 496 15.68 -6.11 25.13
CA LEU A 496 15.44 -7.48 25.55
C LEU A 496 15.28 -8.40 24.34
N ALA A 497 14.85 -7.84 23.21
CA ALA A 497 14.76 -8.54 21.94
C ALA A 497 14.93 -7.58 20.77
N THR A 498 15.36 -8.13 19.64
CA THR A 498 15.67 -7.38 18.42
C THR A 498 15.15 -8.15 17.21
N VAL A 499 14.70 -7.42 16.19
CA VAL A 499 14.45 -7.93 14.83
C VAL A 499 15.42 -7.23 13.89
N ASP A 500 16.24 -7.99 13.17
CA ASP A 500 17.18 -7.48 12.16
C ASP A 500 16.69 -7.84 10.75
N PHE A 501 16.83 -6.91 9.81
CA PHE A 501 16.46 -7.04 8.41
C PHE A 501 17.72 -7.03 7.54
N THR A 502 17.89 -8.04 6.70
CA THR A 502 19.07 -8.17 5.83
C THR A 502 18.71 -7.81 4.39
N SER A 503 19.17 -6.63 3.94
CA SER A 503 19.05 -6.18 2.56
C SER A 503 20.11 -6.82 1.64
N GLY A 504 19.72 -7.09 0.40
CA GLY A 504 20.63 -7.40 -0.72
C GLY A 504 20.36 -6.46 -1.91
N THR A 505 21.30 -6.36 -2.85
CA THR A 505 21.11 -5.54 -4.07
C THR A 505 20.02 -6.11 -4.97
N ARG A 506 19.37 -5.32 -5.84
CA ARG A 506 18.34 -5.81 -6.79
C ARG A 506 18.92 -6.67 -7.92
N CYS A 507 20.19 -6.49 -8.30
CA CYS A 507 20.88 -7.43 -9.19
C CYS A 507 20.87 -8.86 -8.59
N LEU A 508 20.45 -9.84 -9.39
CA LEU A 508 20.44 -11.25 -8.99
C LEU A 508 21.73 -11.93 -9.48
N PRO A 509 22.42 -12.71 -8.63
CA PRO A 509 23.66 -13.37 -9.01
C PRO A 509 23.51 -14.23 -10.27
N GLN A 510 24.39 -13.99 -11.25
CA GLN A 510 24.44 -14.72 -12.51
C GLN A 510 25.89 -14.84 -13.00
N SER A 511 26.16 -15.81 -13.87
CA SER A 511 27.53 -16.13 -14.30
C SER A 511 28.18 -14.94 -15.01
N GLY A 512 29.30 -14.45 -14.47
CA GLY A 512 30.10 -13.38 -15.09
C GLY A 512 29.65 -11.95 -14.81
N VAL A 513 28.61 -11.76 -13.98
CA VAL A 513 28.11 -10.42 -13.59
C VAL A 513 28.38 -10.17 -12.13
N ASN A 514 28.92 -8.98 -11.83
CA ASN A 514 29.12 -8.54 -10.45
C ASN A 514 27.90 -7.75 -9.95
N CYS A 515 27.17 -8.30 -8.98
CA CYS A 515 26.01 -7.65 -8.36
C CYS A 515 26.33 -6.83 -7.10
N ASP A 516 27.61 -6.63 -6.76
CA ASP A 516 28.00 -5.70 -5.69
C ASP A 516 27.47 -4.29 -5.97
N ALA A 517 26.95 -3.61 -4.95
CA ALA A 517 26.37 -2.26 -5.11
C ALA A 517 27.38 -1.23 -5.67
N SER A 518 28.68 -1.44 -5.44
CA SER A 518 29.76 -0.59 -5.95
C SER A 518 30.16 -0.91 -7.40
N ALA A 519 29.65 -2.00 -7.98
CA ALA A 519 29.94 -2.43 -9.35
C ALA A 519 28.81 -2.08 -10.33
N ILE A 520 27.78 -1.38 -9.85
CA ILE A 520 26.60 -1.02 -10.64
C ILE A 520 26.99 -0.25 -11.90
N ASP A 521 27.86 0.75 -11.83
CA ASP A 521 28.27 1.56 -13.00
C ASP A 521 28.86 0.71 -14.16
N ALA A 522 29.43 -0.46 -13.84
CA ALA A 522 29.99 -1.37 -14.84
C ALA A 522 29.00 -2.45 -15.31
N ASN A 523 27.83 -2.55 -14.68
CA ASN A 523 26.86 -3.64 -14.83
C ASN A 523 25.40 -3.14 -14.78
N GLU A 524 25.17 -1.85 -15.01
CA GLU A 524 23.87 -1.15 -14.88
C GLU A 524 22.71 -1.88 -15.58
N PRO A 525 22.87 -2.43 -16.81
CA PRO A 525 21.81 -3.17 -17.49
C PRO A 525 21.21 -4.36 -16.71
N TYR A 526 21.92 -4.88 -15.71
CA TYR A 526 21.51 -6.04 -14.93
C TYR A 526 20.71 -5.71 -13.66
N TRP A 527 20.51 -4.42 -13.38
CA TRP A 527 19.51 -3.95 -12.41
C TRP A 527 18.20 -3.66 -13.15
N TYR A 528 17.54 -4.74 -13.59
CA TYR A 528 16.49 -4.71 -14.60
C TYR A 528 15.34 -3.71 -14.37
N ASP A 529 14.96 -3.45 -13.12
CA ASP A 529 13.87 -2.52 -12.77
C ASP A 529 14.35 -1.25 -12.03
N THR A 530 15.66 -1.02 -11.98
CA THR A 530 16.26 0.15 -11.35
C THR A 530 16.70 1.12 -12.45
N PRO A 531 16.18 2.36 -12.50
CA PRO A 531 16.51 3.33 -13.54
C PRO A 531 17.84 4.03 -13.21
N TRP A 532 18.96 3.35 -13.47
CA TRP A 532 20.26 3.84 -12.99
C TRP A 532 20.76 5.10 -13.70
N ASP A 533 20.27 5.39 -14.90
CA ASP A 533 20.45 6.68 -15.60
C ASP A 533 19.96 7.88 -14.79
N LEU A 534 18.97 7.70 -13.90
CA LEU A 534 18.47 8.77 -13.02
C LEU A 534 19.33 8.99 -11.77
N ASN A 535 20.44 8.25 -11.61
CA ASN A 535 21.36 8.42 -10.50
C ASN A 535 22.30 9.61 -10.73
N CYS A 536 22.34 10.55 -9.79
CA CYS A 536 23.37 11.59 -9.75
C CYS A 536 24.19 11.47 -8.46
N ALA A 537 25.51 11.32 -8.61
CA ALA A 537 26.42 11.22 -7.49
C ALA A 537 26.75 12.59 -6.87
N SER A 538 27.16 12.57 -5.59
CA SER A 538 27.61 13.76 -4.88
C SER A 538 28.82 14.41 -5.58
N GLY A 539 28.71 15.71 -5.86
CA GLY A 539 29.76 16.48 -6.52
C GLY A 539 29.83 16.31 -8.04
N SER A 540 28.96 15.47 -8.63
CA SER A 540 28.74 15.43 -10.07
C SER A 540 27.89 16.61 -10.54
N ARG A 541 27.97 16.91 -11.84
CA ARG A 541 26.95 17.72 -12.50
C ARG A 541 25.72 16.84 -12.68
N CYS A 542 24.56 17.29 -12.22
CA CYS A 542 23.30 16.59 -12.45
C CYS A 542 22.66 17.16 -13.71
N ASP A 543 23.34 16.96 -14.83
CA ASP A 543 22.81 17.18 -16.17
C ASP A 543 21.95 15.98 -16.61
N ASP A 544 21.52 15.99 -17.85
CA ASP A 544 21.02 14.82 -18.56
C ASP A 544 19.59 14.36 -18.27
N GLY A 545 18.73 15.28 -17.83
CA GLY A 545 17.35 14.96 -17.42
C GLY A 545 17.23 14.68 -15.91
N ARG A 546 18.35 14.70 -15.17
CA ARG A 546 18.40 14.60 -13.70
C ARG A 546 18.09 15.94 -13.03
N SER A 547 16.99 16.56 -13.43
CA SER A 547 16.54 17.90 -13.01
C SER A 547 15.30 17.89 -12.12
N SER A 548 14.80 16.70 -11.79
CA SER A 548 13.72 16.44 -10.83
C SER A 548 14.18 15.39 -9.80
N PRO A 549 13.57 15.33 -8.61
CA PRO A 549 13.71 14.17 -7.72
C PRO A 549 13.11 12.91 -8.38
N SER A 550 13.76 11.77 -8.18
CA SER A 550 13.26 10.44 -8.58
C SER A 550 13.35 9.47 -7.42
N PHE A 551 12.37 8.56 -7.31
CA PHE A 551 12.18 7.67 -6.17
C PHE A 551 12.28 6.21 -6.62
N TRP A 552 13.25 5.49 -6.07
CA TRP A 552 13.51 4.09 -6.39
C TRP A 552 14.54 3.52 -5.42
N THR A 553 14.55 2.20 -5.26
CA THR A 553 15.48 1.47 -4.41
C THR A 553 16.40 0.58 -5.23
N ARG A 554 17.61 0.36 -4.70
CA ARG A 554 18.53 -0.67 -5.20
C ARG A 554 18.51 -1.94 -4.36
N ASN A 555 17.64 -2.00 -3.36
CA ASN A 555 17.64 -3.05 -2.36
C ASN A 555 16.41 -3.96 -2.50
N ARG A 556 16.58 -5.19 -2.00
CA ARG A 556 15.53 -6.17 -1.74
C ARG A 556 15.78 -6.82 -0.38
N LEU A 557 14.74 -7.23 0.32
CA LEU A 557 14.88 -7.96 1.58
C LEU A 557 15.31 -9.40 1.30
N THR A 558 16.41 -9.87 1.88
CA THR A 558 16.89 -11.25 1.70
C THR A 558 16.78 -12.09 2.95
N GLY A 559 16.63 -11.46 4.12
CA GLY A 559 16.35 -12.19 5.35
C GLY A 559 15.86 -11.33 6.50
N ILE A 560 15.23 -11.99 7.46
CA ILE A 560 14.79 -11.44 8.74
C ILE A 560 15.34 -12.34 9.83
N SER A 561 15.86 -11.80 10.93
CA SER A 561 16.23 -12.59 12.10
C SER A 561 15.73 -11.97 13.39
N THR A 562 15.25 -12.81 14.30
CA THR A 562 14.83 -12.41 15.63
C THR A 562 15.83 -12.91 16.66
N SER A 563 16.09 -12.09 17.68
CA SER A 563 16.97 -12.46 18.78
C SER A 563 16.42 -11.99 20.13
N VAL A 564 16.80 -12.70 21.19
CA VAL A 564 16.48 -12.34 22.58
C VAL A 564 17.77 -12.19 23.38
N ARG A 565 17.73 -11.33 24.39
CA ARG A 565 18.79 -11.15 25.37
C ARG A 565 18.47 -11.94 26.63
N GLU A 566 19.23 -13.00 26.87
CA GLU A 566 19.14 -13.82 28.08
C GLU A 566 20.45 -13.70 28.88
N ASN A 567 20.36 -13.27 30.16
CA ASN A 567 21.52 -13.10 31.05
C ASN A 567 22.67 -12.28 30.43
N GLY A 568 22.34 -11.24 29.66
CA GLY A 568 23.29 -10.37 28.98
C GLY A 568 23.89 -10.94 27.69
N THR A 569 23.48 -12.14 27.26
CA THR A 569 23.91 -12.78 26.01
C THR A 569 22.78 -12.73 24.99
N VAL A 570 23.09 -12.35 23.75
CA VAL A 570 22.13 -12.38 22.64
C VAL A 570 22.07 -13.80 22.06
N ARG A 571 20.85 -14.28 21.81
CA ARG A 571 20.58 -15.58 21.22
C ARG A 571 19.53 -15.44 20.12
N ASN A 572 19.82 -15.99 18.94
CA ASN A 572 18.86 -16.03 17.83
C ASN A 572 17.69 -16.98 18.17
N VAL A 573 16.49 -16.61 17.74
CA VAL A 573 15.26 -17.36 17.95
C VAL A 573 14.78 -17.97 16.64
N ASP A 574 14.47 -17.13 15.66
CA ASP A 574 14.05 -17.54 14.32
C ASP A 574 14.75 -16.69 13.25
N SER A 575 14.89 -17.26 12.07
CA SER A 575 15.26 -16.51 10.86
C SER A 575 14.40 -16.92 9.67
N TRP A 576 14.21 -15.98 8.75
CA TRP A 576 13.55 -16.17 7.47
C TRP A 576 14.53 -15.78 6.37
N SER A 577 14.65 -16.62 5.34
CA SER A 577 15.36 -16.27 4.11
C SER A 577 14.37 -16.12 2.97
N LEU A 578 14.55 -15.07 2.17
CA LEU A 578 13.70 -14.74 1.04
C LEU A 578 14.49 -14.92 -0.26
N THR A 579 13.94 -15.66 -1.20
CA THR A 579 14.52 -15.87 -2.53
C THR A 579 13.66 -15.20 -3.58
N HIS A 580 14.30 -14.61 -4.59
CA HIS A 580 13.65 -13.84 -5.65
C HIS A 580 14.13 -14.26 -7.03
N ARG A 581 13.29 -13.97 -8.02
CA ARG A 581 13.56 -14.12 -9.46
C ARG A 581 13.03 -12.91 -10.24
N TRP A 582 13.41 -12.78 -11.50
CA TRP A 582 12.85 -11.78 -12.42
C TRP A 582 11.72 -12.37 -13.27
N GLY A 583 10.55 -11.73 -13.19
CA GLY A 583 9.47 -11.79 -14.17
C GLY A 583 9.84 -11.09 -15.46
N GLN A 584 9.46 -11.66 -16.60
CA GLN A 584 9.96 -11.28 -17.94
C GLN A 584 8.82 -11.18 -18.97
N ALA A 585 7.61 -10.87 -18.51
CA ALA A 585 6.41 -11.04 -19.31
C ALA A 585 6.36 -10.11 -20.54
N ASP A 586 6.95 -8.91 -20.46
CA ASP A 586 7.04 -7.97 -21.57
C ASP A 586 8.22 -6.97 -21.45
N ILE A 587 7.95 -5.67 -21.63
CA ILE A 587 8.90 -4.56 -21.51
C ILE A 587 9.23 -4.18 -20.05
N ASP A 588 8.49 -4.71 -19.07
CA ASP A 588 8.68 -4.42 -17.66
C ASP A 588 9.15 -5.65 -16.86
N TYR A 589 10.34 -5.56 -16.26
CA TYR A 589 10.88 -6.63 -15.43
C TYR A 589 10.34 -6.51 -14.00
N GLN A 590 9.70 -7.57 -13.52
CA GLN A 590 9.13 -7.60 -12.17
C GLN A 590 10.00 -8.40 -11.21
N LEU A 591 10.42 -7.82 -10.09
CA LEU A 591 11.06 -8.61 -9.04
C LEU A 591 9.98 -9.46 -8.36
N LEU A 592 10.05 -10.78 -8.47
CA LEU A 592 9.09 -11.69 -7.85
C LEU A 592 9.68 -12.40 -6.63
N LEU A 593 8.85 -12.57 -5.60
CA LEU A 593 9.16 -13.39 -4.44
C LEU A 593 8.99 -14.87 -4.79
N GLU A 594 10.09 -15.61 -4.88
CA GLU A 594 10.06 -17.04 -5.20
C GLU A 594 9.72 -17.89 -3.96
N SER A 595 10.29 -17.54 -2.80
CA SER A 595 10.05 -18.28 -1.57
C SER A 595 10.43 -17.56 -0.29
N ILE A 596 9.80 -18.01 0.80
CA ILE A 596 10.13 -17.69 2.20
C ILE A 596 10.52 -19.00 2.89
N GLN A 597 11.66 -19.03 3.58
CA GLN A 597 12.11 -20.21 4.32
C GLN A 597 12.49 -19.88 5.76
N ARG A 598 11.73 -20.43 6.72
CA ARG A 598 11.96 -20.26 8.16
C ARG A 598 12.96 -21.28 8.71
N THR A 599 13.83 -20.81 9.61
CA THR A 599 14.74 -21.65 10.40
C THR A 599 14.65 -21.28 11.88
N GLY A 600 14.38 -22.27 12.74
CA GLY A 600 14.39 -22.11 14.19
C GLY A 600 15.77 -22.39 14.81
N HIS A 601 16.15 -21.57 15.79
CA HIS A 601 17.47 -21.56 16.45
C HIS A 601 17.42 -21.88 17.96
N THR A 602 16.23 -22.12 18.51
CA THR A 602 16.01 -22.27 19.97
C THR A 602 16.26 -23.67 20.53
N GLY A 603 16.67 -24.63 19.71
CA GLY A 603 17.08 -25.96 20.17
C GLY A 603 18.22 -25.91 21.20
N PRO A 604 18.43 -26.96 22.03
CA PRO A 604 19.61 -27.05 22.90
C PRO A 604 20.88 -26.73 22.11
N THR A 605 21.92 -26.14 22.73
CA THR A 605 23.16 -25.74 22.01
C THR A 605 23.83 -26.89 21.24
N SER A 606 23.53 -28.14 21.61
CA SER A 606 23.98 -29.36 20.94
C SER A 606 23.10 -29.83 19.77
N ALA A 607 21.92 -29.26 19.59
CA ALA A 607 20.98 -29.60 18.53
C ALA A 607 21.20 -28.70 17.29
N PRO A 608 21.10 -29.25 16.07
CA PRO A 608 21.17 -28.42 14.87
C PRO A 608 19.96 -27.48 14.78
N ASN A 609 20.14 -26.37 14.06
CA ASN A 609 19.02 -25.50 13.65
C ASN A 609 18.00 -26.33 12.85
N VAL A 610 16.71 -26.02 13.00
CA VAL A 610 15.63 -26.69 12.28
C VAL A 610 15.15 -25.78 11.16
N THR A 611 15.53 -26.11 9.93
CA THR A 611 15.06 -25.41 8.73
C THR A 611 13.81 -26.10 8.20
N LEU A 612 12.72 -25.34 8.08
CA LEU A 612 11.46 -25.83 7.53
C LEU A 612 11.53 -25.90 5.99
N PRO A 613 10.65 -26.68 5.34
CA PRO A 613 10.40 -26.53 3.92
C PRO A 613 10.02 -25.09 3.56
N ARG A 614 10.21 -24.71 2.31
CA ARG A 614 9.91 -23.34 1.86
C ARG A 614 8.41 -23.14 1.72
N THR A 615 7.92 -21.95 2.05
CA THR A 615 6.72 -21.42 1.41
C THR A 615 7.14 -20.90 0.03
N SER A 616 6.51 -21.36 -1.04
CA SER A 616 6.91 -21.05 -2.43
C SER A 616 5.74 -20.53 -3.24
N PHE A 617 6.04 -19.65 -4.20
CA PHE A 617 5.05 -18.97 -5.03
C PHE A 617 5.28 -19.24 -6.52
N THR A 618 4.19 -19.38 -7.27
CA THR A 618 4.18 -19.32 -8.74
C THR A 618 3.21 -18.23 -9.19
N TYR A 619 3.27 -17.85 -10.46
CA TYR A 619 2.61 -16.66 -10.97
C TYR A 619 1.87 -16.89 -12.29
N ALA A 620 0.80 -16.12 -12.50
CA ALA A 620 0.07 -16.01 -13.75
C ALA A 620 0.30 -14.62 -14.37
N GLN A 621 0.65 -14.61 -15.66
CA GLN A 621 0.85 -13.39 -16.44
C GLN A 621 -0.48 -12.91 -17.02
N LEU A 622 -0.88 -11.67 -16.71
CA LEU A 622 -2.09 -11.05 -17.25
C LEU A 622 -1.82 -9.59 -17.67
N PRO A 623 -2.33 -9.14 -18.84
CA PRO A 623 -2.11 -7.78 -19.32
C PRO A 623 -2.88 -6.75 -18.49
N ASN A 624 -2.17 -5.78 -17.89
CA ASN A 624 -2.82 -4.66 -17.23
C ASN A 624 -3.42 -3.71 -18.24
N ARG A 625 -2.68 -3.28 -19.26
CA ARG A 625 -3.22 -2.43 -20.32
C ARG A 625 -4.07 -3.29 -21.24
N LEU A 626 -5.24 -2.78 -21.63
CA LEU A 626 -6.00 -3.37 -22.72
C LEU A 626 -5.19 -3.14 -24.00
N ASP A 627 -4.80 -4.20 -24.69
CA ASP A 627 -3.84 -4.16 -25.79
C ASP A 627 -4.49 -4.24 -27.18
N ARG A 628 -3.95 -3.51 -28.17
CA ARG A 628 -4.34 -3.57 -29.58
C ARG A 628 -3.11 -3.46 -30.47
N ILE A 629 -2.75 -4.58 -31.10
CA ILE A 629 -1.66 -4.67 -32.08
C ILE A 629 -1.59 -3.42 -32.98
N GLY A 630 -0.44 -2.76 -32.97
CA GLY A 630 -0.13 -1.60 -33.81
C GLY A 630 -0.70 -0.28 -33.29
N ASP A 631 -1.13 -0.24 -32.03
CA ASP A 631 -1.42 1.03 -31.34
C ASP A 631 -0.17 1.69 -30.76
N GLY A 632 0.99 1.02 -30.79
CA GLY A 632 2.29 1.56 -30.38
C GLY A 632 2.58 1.39 -28.88
N TYR A 633 1.69 0.77 -28.13
CA TYR A 633 1.80 0.60 -26.69
C TYR A 633 1.89 -0.89 -26.33
N ALA A 634 2.82 -1.26 -25.45
CA ALA A 634 2.90 -2.62 -24.95
C ALA A 634 1.68 -2.99 -24.07
N PRO A 635 1.31 -4.28 -23.97
CA PRO A 635 0.20 -4.77 -23.14
C PRO A 635 0.37 -4.55 -21.63
N PHE A 636 1.56 -4.17 -21.16
CA PHE A 636 1.90 -3.98 -19.76
C PHE A 636 1.54 -5.19 -18.90
N ILE A 637 2.15 -6.33 -19.21
CA ILE A 637 1.86 -7.63 -18.61
C ILE A 637 2.44 -7.69 -17.21
N LYS A 638 1.58 -8.04 -16.24
CA LYS A 638 1.97 -8.19 -14.84
C LYS A 638 1.70 -9.59 -14.33
N GLU A 639 2.62 -10.08 -13.51
CA GLU A 639 2.53 -11.35 -12.82
C GLU A 639 1.79 -11.24 -11.48
N ARG A 640 0.79 -12.12 -11.28
CA ARG A 640 0.02 -12.25 -10.05
C ARG A 640 0.24 -13.63 -9.44
N VAL A 641 0.30 -13.71 -8.11
CA VAL A 641 0.43 -14.99 -7.40
C VAL A 641 -0.72 -15.91 -7.80
N ALA A 642 -0.38 -17.09 -8.30
CA ALA A 642 -1.30 -18.10 -8.81
C ALA A 642 -1.28 -19.37 -7.96
N THR A 643 -0.12 -19.75 -7.41
CA THR A 643 -0.01 -20.90 -6.51
C THR A 643 0.86 -20.56 -5.31
N ILE A 644 0.46 -21.03 -4.13
CA ILE A 644 1.22 -20.97 -2.89
C ILE A 644 1.35 -22.38 -2.35
N THR A 645 2.57 -22.87 -2.14
CA THR A 645 2.78 -24.09 -1.33
C THR A 645 3.41 -23.72 -0.01
N ASP A 646 2.88 -24.24 1.10
CA ASP A 646 3.36 -23.88 2.44
C ASP A 646 4.46 -24.83 2.97
N ASP A 647 4.88 -24.59 4.20
CA ASP A 647 5.92 -25.34 4.91
C ASP A 647 5.41 -26.63 5.60
N VAL A 648 4.10 -26.86 5.64
CA VAL A 648 3.44 -27.99 6.33
C VAL A 648 2.73 -28.98 5.40
N GLY A 649 2.62 -28.69 4.10
CA GLY A 649 2.07 -29.60 3.09
C GLY A 649 0.79 -29.11 2.40
N GLY A 650 0.32 -27.89 2.67
CA GLY A 650 -0.79 -27.27 1.96
C GLY A 650 -0.37 -26.64 0.63
N GLN A 651 -1.33 -26.56 -0.29
CA GLN A 651 -1.25 -25.78 -1.52
C GLN A 651 -2.53 -24.96 -1.70
N ILE A 652 -2.38 -23.72 -2.16
CA ILE A 652 -3.46 -22.82 -2.56
C ILE A 652 -3.25 -22.47 -4.02
N ASP A 653 -4.26 -22.69 -4.85
CA ASP A 653 -4.30 -22.26 -6.26
C ASP A 653 -5.35 -21.17 -6.43
N VAL A 654 -5.03 -20.12 -7.18
CA VAL A 654 -5.84 -18.91 -7.36
C VAL A 654 -6.13 -18.73 -8.85
N ASP A 655 -7.40 -18.74 -9.20
CA ASP A 655 -7.85 -18.46 -10.56
C ASP A 655 -8.39 -17.03 -10.66
N TYR A 656 -7.91 -16.29 -11.65
CA TYR A 656 -8.37 -14.94 -11.97
C TYR A 656 -9.30 -14.94 -13.18
N SER A 657 -10.18 -13.95 -13.25
CA SER A 657 -11.09 -13.77 -14.38
C SER A 657 -10.37 -13.43 -15.69
N ASP A 658 -10.99 -13.70 -16.83
CA ASP A 658 -10.58 -13.11 -18.11
C ASP A 658 -10.77 -11.57 -18.13
N PRO A 659 -10.06 -10.84 -19.02
CA PRO A 659 -10.30 -9.42 -19.28
C PRO A 659 -11.78 -9.10 -19.52
N GLY A 660 -12.28 -8.03 -18.91
CA GLY A 660 -13.69 -7.67 -18.96
C GLY A 660 -14.12 -6.85 -20.18
N CYS A 661 -13.17 -6.43 -21.02
CA CYS A 661 -13.39 -5.45 -22.09
C CYS A 661 -12.64 -5.78 -23.37
N SER A 662 -13.01 -5.09 -24.45
CA SER A 662 -12.32 -5.09 -25.74
C SER A 662 -12.37 -3.70 -26.36
N PHE A 663 -11.37 -3.32 -27.17
CA PHE A 663 -11.34 -2.02 -27.85
C PHE A 663 -12.56 -1.72 -28.72
N ASP A 664 -13.18 -2.75 -29.31
CA ASP A 664 -14.38 -2.58 -30.14
C ASP A 664 -15.64 -2.22 -29.33
N ALA A 665 -15.57 -2.27 -27.99
CA ALA A 665 -16.70 -2.09 -27.08
C ALA A 665 -16.29 -1.43 -25.76
N LEU A 666 -15.49 -0.37 -25.82
CA LEU A 666 -15.10 0.40 -24.62
C LEU A 666 -16.32 1.07 -23.96
N PRO A 667 -16.43 1.02 -22.62
CA PRO A 667 -17.52 1.67 -21.91
C PRO A 667 -17.32 3.18 -21.86
N THR A 668 -18.38 3.90 -21.53
CA THR A 668 -18.31 5.34 -21.22
C THR A 668 -17.90 5.51 -19.76
N PRO A 669 -16.81 6.26 -19.43
CA PRO A 669 -16.23 6.32 -18.08
C PRO A 669 -17.24 6.52 -16.95
N GLN A 670 -18.07 7.56 -17.01
CA GLN A 670 -19.00 7.94 -15.94
C GLN A 670 -20.16 6.96 -15.71
N SER A 671 -20.39 6.02 -16.64
CA SER A 671 -21.42 4.99 -16.56
C SER A 671 -20.84 3.58 -16.75
N ASN A 672 -19.55 3.43 -16.44
CA ASN A 672 -18.83 2.19 -16.66
C ASN A 672 -19.28 1.10 -15.67
N THR A 673 -19.69 -0.06 -16.20
CA THR A 673 -20.16 -1.23 -15.45
C THR A 673 -19.27 -2.46 -15.62
N THR A 674 -18.13 -2.33 -16.29
CA THR A 674 -17.24 -3.44 -16.65
C THR A 674 -16.00 -3.50 -15.76
N ARG A 675 -15.16 -4.52 -15.98
CA ARG A 675 -13.85 -4.68 -15.31
C ARG A 675 -12.69 -4.09 -16.12
N CYS A 676 -12.89 -2.97 -16.78
CA CYS A 676 -11.80 -2.14 -17.27
C CYS A 676 -12.05 -0.68 -16.88
N PHE A 677 -11.00 0.13 -16.83
CA PHE A 677 -11.09 1.53 -16.42
C PHE A 677 -10.19 2.40 -17.30
N PRO A 678 -10.60 3.66 -17.57
CA PRO A 678 -9.75 4.60 -18.26
C PRO A 678 -8.65 5.12 -17.31
N GLN A 679 -7.47 5.36 -17.85
CA GLN A 679 -6.38 6.08 -17.19
C GLN A 679 -5.72 6.98 -18.23
N PHE A 680 -5.39 8.18 -17.81
CA PHE A 680 -4.53 9.03 -18.61
C PHE A 680 -3.09 8.57 -18.42
N ILE A 681 -2.32 8.41 -19.49
CA ILE A 681 -0.91 8.03 -19.44
C ILE A 681 -0.09 8.98 -20.30
N GLY A 682 1.18 9.12 -19.94
CA GLY A 682 2.03 10.11 -20.60
C GLY A 682 1.50 11.51 -20.35
N GLY A 683 1.83 12.43 -21.26
CA GLY A 683 1.70 13.85 -20.97
C GLY A 683 2.88 14.35 -20.15
N GLY A 684 3.15 15.63 -20.29
CA GLY A 684 4.28 16.27 -19.67
C GLY A 684 4.10 17.77 -19.71
N VAL A 685 5.15 18.50 -19.36
CA VAL A 685 5.09 19.97 -19.22
C VAL A 685 4.59 20.70 -20.49
N ASN A 686 4.64 20.02 -21.65
CA ASN A 686 4.23 20.51 -22.98
C ASN A 686 3.37 19.51 -23.78
N GLU A 687 2.91 18.40 -23.21
CA GLU A 687 2.18 17.34 -23.93
C GLU A 687 0.90 16.97 -23.19
N ASP A 688 -0.21 16.86 -23.93
CA ASP A 688 -1.49 16.41 -23.36
C ASP A 688 -1.43 14.90 -23.10
N PRO A 689 -1.94 14.40 -21.96
CA PRO A 689 -1.91 12.98 -21.67
C PRO A 689 -2.90 12.19 -22.53
N ASP A 690 -2.54 10.97 -22.90
CA ASP A 690 -3.37 10.07 -23.70
C ASP A 690 -4.25 9.18 -22.81
N GLN A 691 -5.52 9.06 -23.14
CA GLN A 691 -6.43 8.21 -22.38
C GLN A 691 -6.37 6.75 -22.87
N GLU A 692 -5.76 5.90 -22.06
CA GLU A 692 -5.68 4.45 -22.25
C GLU A 692 -6.67 3.69 -21.34
N TRP A 693 -6.79 2.37 -21.57
CA TRP A 693 -7.68 1.49 -20.81
C TRP A 693 -6.94 0.35 -20.14
N PHE A 694 -7.27 0.08 -18.89
CA PHE A 694 -6.63 -0.94 -18.05
C PHE A 694 -7.65 -1.97 -17.57
N ASN A 695 -7.22 -3.21 -17.35
CA ASN A 695 -8.03 -4.32 -16.88
C ASN A 695 -7.99 -4.42 -15.35
N LYS A 696 -9.16 -4.68 -14.75
CA LYS A 696 -9.28 -5.15 -13.37
C LYS A 696 -9.53 -6.65 -13.37
N TYR A 697 -8.72 -7.40 -12.63
CA TYR A 697 -8.88 -8.83 -12.48
C TYR A 697 -9.56 -9.14 -11.15
N VAL A 698 -10.49 -10.10 -11.15
CA VAL A 698 -11.11 -10.58 -9.92
C VAL A 698 -10.87 -12.07 -9.77
N VAL A 699 -10.73 -12.54 -8.54
CA VAL A 699 -10.57 -13.96 -8.24
C VAL A 699 -11.87 -14.70 -8.52
N THR A 700 -11.85 -15.71 -9.37
CA THR A 700 -13.02 -16.55 -9.68
C THR A 700 -13.07 -17.82 -8.84
N SER A 701 -11.91 -18.33 -8.43
CA SER A 701 -11.82 -19.46 -7.51
C SER A 701 -10.52 -19.49 -6.73
N VAL A 702 -10.59 -20.09 -5.54
CA VAL A 702 -9.42 -20.50 -4.74
C VAL A 702 -9.58 -21.98 -4.40
N SER A 703 -8.56 -22.78 -4.69
CA SER A 703 -8.53 -24.21 -4.39
C SER A 703 -7.48 -24.51 -3.34
N ALA A 704 -7.85 -25.20 -2.27
CA ALA A 704 -6.96 -25.66 -1.22
C ALA A 704 -6.74 -27.18 -1.35
N THR A 705 -5.48 -27.58 -1.53
CA THR A 705 -5.08 -28.98 -1.73
C THR A 705 -4.18 -29.44 -0.59
N ASP A 706 -4.55 -30.57 0.02
CA ASP A 706 -3.71 -31.29 0.98
C ASP A 706 -2.76 -32.24 0.25
N ARG A 707 -1.47 -31.92 0.26
CA ARG A 707 -0.46 -32.68 -0.50
C ARG A 707 0.14 -33.84 0.28
N THR A 708 -0.10 -33.94 1.58
CA THR A 708 0.57 -34.91 2.47
C THR A 708 -0.40 -35.82 3.22
N GLY A 709 -1.60 -35.34 3.56
CA GLY A 709 -2.63 -36.09 4.31
C GLY A 709 -3.67 -36.80 3.44
N GLY A 710 -3.74 -36.50 2.14
CA GLY A 710 -4.61 -37.18 1.18
C GLY A 710 -6.08 -36.76 1.23
N ALA A 711 -6.41 -35.61 1.86
CA ALA A 711 -7.74 -35.03 1.76
C ALA A 711 -8.07 -34.60 0.32
N LEU A 712 -9.35 -34.65 -0.05
CA LEU A 712 -9.79 -34.12 -1.34
C LEU A 712 -9.65 -32.58 -1.36
N PRO A 713 -9.32 -31.97 -2.51
CA PRO A 713 -9.25 -30.53 -2.62
C PRO A 713 -10.58 -29.85 -2.26
N GLN A 714 -10.48 -28.73 -1.55
CA GLN A 714 -11.61 -27.86 -1.23
C GLN A 714 -11.55 -26.63 -2.14
N VAL A 715 -12.62 -26.35 -2.85
CA VAL A 715 -12.70 -25.22 -3.79
C VAL A 715 -13.71 -24.21 -3.28
N THR A 716 -13.33 -22.94 -3.27
CA THR A 716 -14.21 -21.79 -3.07
C THR A 716 -14.33 -21.04 -4.40
N ARG A 717 -15.55 -20.88 -4.91
CA ARG A 717 -15.87 -20.18 -6.15
C ARG A 717 -16.57 -18.86 -5.85
N TYR A 718 -16.18 -17.82 -6.57
CA TYR A 718 -16.73 -16.48 -6.45
C TYR A 718 -17.47 -16.10 -7.73
N GLN A 719 -18.68 -15.58 -7.57
CA GLN A 719 -19.48 -15.03 -8.65
C GLN A 719 -19.84 -13.59 -8.32
N TYR A 720 -19.40 -12.68 -9.18
CA TYR A 720 -19.69 -11.25 -9.07
C TYR A 720 -20.94 -10.95 -9.88
N LEU A 721 -22.04 -10.71 -9.18
CA LEU A 721 -23.37 -10.58 -9.78
C LEU A 721 -23.74 -9.10 -9.94
N GLY A 722 -24.33 -8.77 -11.10
CA GLY A 722 -24.66 -7.40 -11.46
C GLY A 722 -23.47 -6.61 -11.99
N ASP A 723 -23.62 -5.28 -11.99
CA ASP A 723 -22.66 -4.35 -12.59
C ASP A 723 -21.52 -4.00 -11.62
N ALA A 724 -20.31 -3.90 -12.15
CA ALA A 724 -19.19 -3.27 -11.45
C ALA A 724 -19.41 -1.76 -11.28
N ALA A 725 -18.62 -1.10 -10.43
CA ALA A 725 -18.64 0.36 -10.29
C ALA A 725 -17.24 0.97 -10.21
N TRP A 726 -17.11 2.12 -10.87
CA TRP A 726 -15.96 3.00 -10.84
C TRP A 726 -16.40 4.39 -10.38
N HIS A 727 -15.68 4.94 -9.40
CA HIS A 727 -15.86 6.28 -8.87
C HIS A 727 -14.87 7.24 -9.54
N TYR A 728 -15.23 8.52 -9.63
CA TYR A 728 -14.30 9.54 -10.10
C TYR A 728 -13.13 9.67 -9.12
N ASP A 729 -11.92 9.86 -9.61
CA ASP A 729 -10.75 9.99 -8.74
C ASP A 729 -10.94 11.08 -7.69
N ASP A 730 -10.65 10.73 -6.44
CA ASP A 730 -10.81 11.64 -5.32
C ASP A 730 -9.84 12.82 -5.45
N ASP A 731 -10.25 13.93 -4.85
CA ASP A 731 -9.62 15.22 -4.97
C ASP A 731 -8.47 15.39 -3.94
N ASN A 732 -7.55 14.42 -3.95
CA ASN A 732 -6.53 14.20 -2.92
C ASN A 732 -5.08 14.46 -3.43
N GLY A 733 -4.87 14.80 -4.70
CA GLY A 733 -3.53 15.12 -5.22
C GLY A 733 -2.61 13.91 -5.40
N LEU A 734 -3.13 12.67 -5.32
CA LEU A 734 -2.43 11.49 -5.83
C LEU A 734 -2.46 11.40 -7.36
N THR A 735 -3.46 12.03 -7.98
CA THR A 735 -3.63 12.12 -9.43
C THR A 735 -3.75 13.59 -9.82
N PRO A 736 -2.94 14.09 -10.76
CA PRO A 736 -3.06 15.44 -11.32
C PRO A 736 -4.46 15.75 -11.83
N ALA A 737 -4.91 17.01 -11.71
CA ALA A 737 -6.28 17.37 -12.04
C ALA A 737 -6.68 17.09 -13.51
N SER A 738 -5.72 17.21 -14.44
CA SER A 738 -5.88 16.89 -15.87
C SER A 738 -6.02 15.39 -16.14
N GLU A 739 -5.57 14.54 -15.21
CA GLU A 739 -5.52 13.08 -15.37
C GLU A 739 -6.63 12.34 -14.62
N LYS A 740 -7.44 13.05 -13.83
CA LYS A 740 -8.54 12.46 -13.08
C LYS A 740 -9.66 11.93 -13.98
N THR A 741 -10.13 10.73 -13.70
CA THR A 741 -11.21 10.07 -14.42
C THR A 741 -11.98 9.09 -13.53
N TRP A 742 -12.94 8.33 -14.08
CA TRP A 742 -13.65 7.27 -13.33
C TRP A 742 -12.80 6.02 -13.20
N SER A 743 -11.77 6.11 -12.37
CA SER A 743 -10.65 5.19 -12.28
C SER A 743 -10.52 4.50 -10.91
N GLN A 744 -11.33 4.93 -9.93
CA GLN A 744 -11.30 4.37 -8.58
C GLN A 744 -12.27 3.19 -8.44
N TRP A 745 -11.73 2.00 -8.17
CA TRP A 745 -12.51 0.76 -8.09
C TRP A 745 -13.43 0.72 -6.87
N ARG A 746 -14.73 0.54 -7.08
CA ARG A 746 -15.75 0.38 -6.00
C ARG A 746 -16.36 -1.02 -5.93
N GLY A 747 -15.91 -1.94 -6.78
CA GLY A 747 -16.33 -3.34 -6.72
C GLY A 747 -17.78 -3.61 -7.16
N TYR A 748 -18.27 -4.77 -6.75
CA TYR A 748 -19.61 -5.27 -7.05
C TYR A 748 -20.58 -5.07 -5.89
N GLY A 749 -21.85 -4.85 -6.21
CA GLY A 749 -22.90 -4.73 -5.18
C GLY A 749 -23.40 -6.07 -4.63
N HIS A 750 -23.08 -7.19 -5.30
CA HIS A 750 -23.54 -8.52 -4.94
C HIS A 750 -22.49 -9.56 -5.31
N VAL A 751 -22.04 -10.34 -4.34
CA VAL A 751 -21.13 -11.47 -4.55
C VAL A 751 -21.75 -12.73 -4.01
N ARG A 752 -21.69 -13.81 -4.79
CA ARG A 752 -22.05 -15.15 -4.38
C ARG A 752 -20.79 -15.98 -4.19
N VAL A 753 -20.71 -16.66 -3.06
CA VAL A 753 -19.63 -17.57 -2.69
C VAL A 753 -20.21 -18.98 -2.63
N GLN A 754 -19.54 -19.92 -3.29
CA GLN A 754 -19.86 -21.35 -3.22
C GLN A 754 -18.64 -22.12 -2.75
N THR A 755 -18.82 -23.10 -1.88
CA THR A 755 -17.73 -23.94 -1.39
C THR A 755 -18.08 -25.42 -1.50
N GLY A 756 -17.10 -26.25 -1.87
CA GLY A 756 -17.26 -27.69 -1.97
C GLY A 756 -16.00 -28.38 -2.50
N GLY A 757 -16.19 -29.47 -3.23
CA GLY A 757 -15.12 -30.17 -3.94
C GLY A 757 -14.96 -29.71 -5.39
N GLU A 758 -13.96 -30.26 -6.08
CA GLU A 758 -13.72 -29.99 -7.50
C GLU A 758 -14.87 -30.43 -8.44
N GLY A 759 -14.93 -29.80 -9.61
CA GLY A 759 -15.91 -30.09 -10.67
C GLY A 759 -17.19 -29.27 -10.60
N ASP A 760 -17.97 -29.28 -11.67
CA ASP A 760 -19.17 -28.43 -11.81
C ASP A 760 -20.29 -28.77 -10.80
N ASP A 761 -20.39 -30.04 -10.40
CA ASP A 761 -21.37 -30.53 -9.41
C ASP A 761 -20.75 -30.70 -8.00
N GLY A 762 -19.50 -30.26 -7.80
CA GLY A 762 -18.75 -30.45 -6.55
C GLY A 762 -19.10 -29.46 -5.44
N MET A 763 -19.74 -28.34 -5.78
CA MET A 763 -20.14 -27.27 -4.86
C MET A 763 -21.33 -27.70 -4.00
N ILE A 764 -21.26 -27.47 -2.69
CA ILE A 764 -22.29 -27.95 -1.73
C ILE A 764 -22.89 -26.84 -0.89
N SER A 765 -22.17 -25.75 -0.60
CA SER A 765 -22.68 -24.59 0.13
C SER A 765 -22.78 -23.36 -0.78
N GLN A 766 -23.65 -22.43 -0.40
CA GLN A 766 -23.79 -21.14 -1.07
C GLN A 766 -24.15 -20.05 -0.07
N GLU A 767 -23.49 -18.91 -0.21
CA GLU A 767 -23.78 -17.66 0.50
C GLU A 767 -23.77 -16.48 -0.48
N ASP A 768 -24.72 -15.57 -0.33
CA ASP A 768 -24.78 -14.32 -1.08
C ASP A 768 -24.58 -13.14 -0.13
N THR A 769 -23.65 -12.23 -0.47
CA THR A 769 -23.39 -11.00 0.28
C THR A 769 -23.58 -9.77 -0.61
N TYR A 770 -24.24 -8.75 -0.07
CA TYR A 770 -24.58 -7.52 -0.77
C TYR A 770 -23.90 -6.33 -0.10
N PHE A 771 -23.36 -5.43 -0.92
CA PHE A 771 -22.46 -4.38 -0.48
C PHE A 771 -22.95 -3.00 -0.91
N LEU A 772 -22.74 -2.03 -0.02
CA LEU A 772 -22.71 -0.61 -0.38
C LEU A 772 -21.34 -0.32 -1.03
N ARG A 773 -21.35 0.53 -2.05
CA ARG A 773 -20.18 0.87 -2.88
C ARG A 773 -19.73 2.31 -2.71
N GLY A 774 -20.52 3.13 -2.02
CA GLY A 774 -20.21 4.53 -1.76
C GLY A 774 -20.43 5.45 -2.97
N MET A 775 -21.36 5.12 -3.87
CA MET A 775 -21.57 5.87 -5.13
C MET A 775 -22.48 7.10 -5.00
N HIS A 776 -23.08 7.34 -3.83
CA HIS A 776 -23.86 8.55 -3.58
C HIS A 776 -22.94 9.75 -3.36
N GLY A 777 -23.13 10.81 -4.13
CA GLY A 777 -22.26 11.99 -4.11
C GLY A 777 -21.18 11.99 -5.21
N ASP A 778 -20.88 10.83 -5.81
CA ASP A 778 -19.92 10.69 -6.91
C ASP A 778 -20.22 11.63 -8.08
N ARG A 779 -19.18 12.01 -8.83
CA ARG A 779 -19.30 12.88 -10.00
C ARG A 779 -20.19 12.23 -11.05
N ARG A 780 -21.18 12.98 -11.54
CA ARG A 780 -22.17 12.48 -12.51
C ARG A 780 -21.68 12.54 -13.95
N ASP A 781 -21.09 13.66 -14.35
CA ASP A 781 -20.69 13.95 -15.73
C ASP A 781 -19.30 14.61 -15.75
N PRO A 782 -18.57 14.59 -16.90
CA PRO A 782 -17.31 15.33 -17.04
C PRO A 782 -17.45 16.83 -16.74
N GLY A 783 -18.63 17.41 -16.98
CA GLY A 783 -18.94 18.80 -16.63
C GLY A 783 -19.30 19.05 -15.15
N GLY A 784 -19.23 18.02 -14.29
CA GLY A 784 -19.57 18.08 -12.87
C GLY A 784 -20.96 17.55 -12.51
N GLY A 785 -21.46 17.93 -11.33
CA GLY A 785 -22.71 17.43 -10.75
C GLY A 785 -22.53 16.12 -9.97
N THR A 786 -23.53 15.76 -9.17
CA THR A 786 -23.46 14.63 -8.22
C THR A 786 -24.50 13.55 -8.51
N LYS A 787 -24.12 12.28 -8.28
CA LYS A 787 -25.00 11.11 -8.37
C LYS A 787 -25.83 10.98 -7.09
N SER A 788 -27.08 10.53 -7.24
CA SER A 788 -27.95 10.14 -6.13
C SER A 788 -28.22 8.65 -6.20
N VAL A 789 -27.58 7.88 -5.32
CA VAL A 789 -27.64 6.42 -5.32
C VAL A 789 -28.27 5.91 -4.03
N THR A 790 -29.22 4.99 -4.17
CA THR A 790 -29.88 4.27 -3.06
C THR A 790 -30.04 2.80 -3.47
N VAL A 791 -29.90 1.88 -2.51
CA VAL A 791 -30.12 0.45 -2.69
C VAL A 791 -31.48 0.08 -2.09
N SER A 792 -32.32 -0.59 -2.88
CA SER A 792 -33.62 -1.06 -2.40
C SER A 792 -33.49 -2.44 -1.77
N LEU A 793 -34.19 -2.68 -0.65
CA LEU A 793 -34.25 -3.98 0.00
C LEU A 793 -35.47 -4.79 -0.48
N PRO A 794 -35.40 -6.13 -0.45
CA PRO A 794 -36.57 -6.98 -0.66
C PRO A 794 -37.73 -6.64 0.30
N GLN A 795 -38.96 -6.96 -0.12
CA GLN A 795 -40.16 -6.68 0.68
C GLN A 795 -40.06 -7.32 2.07
N GLY A 796 -40.27 -6.53 3.12
CA GLY A 796 -40.22 -6.96 4.51
C GLY A 796 -38.84 -6.92 5.17
N GLU A 797 -37.79 -6.56 4.43
CA GLU A 797 -36.42 -6.45 4.95
C GLU A 797 -36.02 -5.01 5.32
N GLY A 798 -36.92 -4.03 5.11
CA GLY A 798 -36.77 -2.63 5.52
C GLY A 798 -36.81 -1.63 4.37
N ASP A 799 -36.62 -0.36 4.69
CA ASP A 799 -36.50 0.74 3.70
C ASP A 799 -35.14 0.71 2.98
N SER A 800 -35.07 1.41 1.84
CA SER A 800 -33.84 1.59 1.07
C SER A 800 -32.72 2.25 1.88
N ILE A 801 -31.48 1.87 1.58
CA ILE A 801 -30.27 2.43 2.19
C ILE A 801 -29.59 3.36 1.19
N THR A 802 -29.14 4.54 1.65
CA THR A 802 -28.33 5.44 0.81
C THR A 802 -26.92 4.88 0.68
N ASP A 803 -26.39 4.86 -0.55
CA ASP A 803 -25.05 4.34 -0.85
C ASP A 803 -23.96 5.38 -0.55
N HIS A 804 -23.92 5.87 0.68
CA HIS A 804 -23.06 6.96 1.12
C HIS A 804 -21.57 6.59 1.08
N ALA A 805 -20.68 7.53 0.73
CA ALA A 805 -19.24 7.30 0.60
C ALA A 805 -18.61 6.66 1.85
N ALA A 806 -19.00 7.12 3.05
CA ALA A 806 -18.56 6.55 4.34
C ALA A 806 -18.95 5.06 4.56
N TYR A 807 -19.80 4.47 3.71
CA TYR A 807 -20.24 3.08 3.79
C TYR A 807 -19.65 2.21 2.67
N GLN A 808 -18.62 2.68 1.96
CA GLN A 808 -17.94 1.91 0.93
C GLN A 808 -17.50 0.52 1.46
N GLY A 809 -17.91 -0.54 0.78
CA GLY A 809 -17.59 -1.93 1.15
C GLY A 809 -18.42 -2.49 2.31
N PHE A 810 -19.39 -1.74 2.85
CA PHE A 810 -20.25 -2.22 3.94
C PHE A 810 -21.18 -3.33 3.46
N ALA A 811 -21.04 -4.53 4.03
CA ALA A 811 -21.92 -5.67 3.78
C ALA A 811 -23.28 -5.46 4.47
N TYR A 812 -24.26 -4.92 3.73
CA TYR A 812 -25.56 -4.57 4.30
C TYR A 812 -26.55 -5.74 4.33
N ARG A 813 -26.28 -6.83 3.60
CA ARG A 813 -27.16 -8.01 3.58
C ARG A 813 -26.37 -9.29 3.31
N THR A 814 -26.72 -10.36 4.01
CA THR A 814 -26.25 -11.73 3.72
C THR A 814 -27.43 -12.68 3.53
N ALA A 815 -27.24 -13.75 2.77
CA ALA A 815 -28.19 -14.84 2.65
C ALA A 815 -27.47 -16.19 2.48
N THR A 816 -27.77 -17.14 3.35
CA THR A 816 -27.24 -18.51 3.33
C THR A 816 -28.31 -19.47 2.82
N TYR A 817 -27.91 -20.39 1.96
CA TYR A 817 -28.81 -21.31 1.26
C TYR A 817 -28.66 -22.76 1.77
N ASP A 818 -29.69 -23.59 1.56
CA ASP A 818 -29.65 -25.04 1.85
C ASP A 818 -28.78 -25.86 0.87
N GLY A 819 -28.21 -25.19 -0.12
CA GLY A 819 -27.30 -25.72 -1.13
C GLY A 819 -27.13 -24.72 -2.27
N VAL A 820 -26.36 -25.10 -3.29
CA VAL A 820 -26.21 -24.33 -4.53
C VAL A 820 -27.56 -24.11 -5.19
N ASP A 821 -27.85 -22.84 -5.51
CA ASP A 821 -29.13 -22.39 -6.09
C ASP A 821 -30.37 -22.91 -5.33
N GLY A 822 -30.17 -23.19 -4.04
CA GLY A 822 -31.17 -23.73 -3.15
C GLY A 822 -32.13 -22.68 -2.61
N ARG A 823 -32.77 -23.00 -1.49
CA ARG A 823 -33.64 -22.09 -0.76
C ARG A 823 -32.87 -21.37 0.33
N ILE A 824 -33.23 -20.11 0.58
CA ILE A 824 -32.64 -19.33 1.68
C ILE A 824 -33.07 -19.93 3.02
N LEU A 825 -32.11 -20.33 3.85
CA LEU A 825 -32.35 -20.78 5.21
C LEU A 825 -32.19 -19.65 6.22
N GLU A 826 -31.24 -18.75 5.97
CA GLU A 826 -30.98 -17.60 6.82
C GLU A 826 -30.65 -16.39 5.97
N LYS A 827 -31.06 -15.21 6.43
CA LYS A 827 -30.66 -13.93 5.84
C LYS A 827 -30.54 -12.87 6.92
N SER A 828 -29.68 -11.90 6.71
CA SER A 828 -29.53 -10.75 7.59
C SER A 828 -29.53 -9.45 6.80
N VAL A 829 -29.97 -8.36 7.42
CA VAL A 829 -29.79 -6.99 6.95
C VAL A 829 -29.17 -6.16 8.06
N SER A 830 -28.03 -5.56 7.77
CA SER A 830 -27.34 -4.62 8.63
C SER A 830 -27.50 -3.20 8.09
N ARG A 831 -27.86 -2.25 8.95
CA ARG A 831 -27.93 -0.83 8.64
C ARG A 831 -26.69 -0.14 9.16
N PRO A 832 -25.94 0.57 8.30
CA PRO A 832 -24.75 1.27 8.74
C PRO A 832 -25.11 2.44 9.66
N TRP A 833 -24.12 2.89 10.41
CA TRP A 833 -24.13 4.11 11.20
C TRP A 833 -22.85 4.88 10.90
N SER A 834 -22.94 6.20 10.89
CA SER A 834 -21.76 7.06 10.91
C SER A 834 -22.03 8.36 11.67
N HIS A 835 -20.96 8.95 12.17
CA HIS A 835 -20.94 10.28 12.76
C HIS A 835 -19.71 11.03 12.23
N GLU A 836 -19.93 12.17 11.58
CA GLU A 836 -18.85 13.01 11.05
C GLU A 836 -18.12 13.72 12.20
N THR A 837 -16.83 13.45 12.35
CA THR A 837 -15.98 14.00 13.42
C THR A 837 -15.11 15.15 12.93
N ALA A 838 -14.83 15.23 11.63
CA ALA A 838 -14.11 16.33 10.99
C ALA A 838 -14.46 16.45 9.51
N ARG A 839 -14.26 17.66 8.98
CA ARG A 839 -14.39 17.99 7.56
C ARG A 839 -13.36 19.04 7.19
N ASP A 840 -12.74 18.84 6.04
CA ASP A 840 -11.93 19.84 5.36
C ASP A 840 -12.59 20.16 4.00
N GLU A 841 -13.07 21.39 3.87
CA GLU A 841 -13.75 21.89 2.67
C GLU A 841 -12.72 22.47 1.70
N ARG A 842 -12.62 21.94 0.50
CA ARG A 842 -11.70 22.43 -0.53
C ARG A 842 -12.46 22.83 -1.78
N SER A 843 -11.87 23.72 -2.57
CA SER A 843 -12.52 24.21 -3.80
C SER A 843 -12.66 23.12 -4.87
N TRP A 844 -11.88 22.04 -4.76
CA TRP A 844 -11.92 20.88 -5.65
C TRP A 844 -12.68 19.68 -5.05
N GLY A 845 -12.72 19.48 -3.73
CA GLY A 845 -13.54 18.44 -3.10
C GLY A 845 -13.38 18.39 -1.58
N ASP A 846 -14.37 17.85 -0.88
CA ASP A 846 -14.35 17.75 0.59
C ASP A 846 -13.79 16.40 1.03
N ILE A 847 -12.98 16.39 2.09
CA ILE A 847 -12.61 15.16 2.82
C ILE A 847 -13.23 15.19 4.22
N THR A 848 -13.70 14.03 4.68
CA THR A 848 -14.38 13.90 5.99
C THR A 848 -13.82 12.75 6.80
N ALA A 849 -13.72 12.95 8.12
CA ALA A 849 -13.49 11.90 9.09
C ALA A 849 -14.82 11.46 9.69
N ASN A 850 -15.04 10.15 9.80
CA ASN A 850 -16.28 9.59 10.33
C ASN A 850 -15.98 8.45 11.29
N PHE A 851 -16.65 8.45 12.44
CA PHE A 851 -16.93 7.19 13.12
C PHE A 851 -17.88 6.37 12.25
N SER A 852 -17.71 5.06 12.27
CA SER A 852 -18.57 4.13 11.54
C SER A 852 -18.97 2.95 12.41
N GLY A 853 -20.12 2.34 12.11
CA GLY A 853 -20.66 1.23 12.89
C GLY A 853 -21.90 0.63 12.24
N THR A 854 -22.60 -0.22 13.00
CA THR A 854 -23.86 -0.83 12.58
C THR A 854 -24.95 -0.43 13.57
N SER A 855 -25.88 0.43 13.14
CA SER A 855 -26.99 0.89 14.00
C SER A 855 -28.02 -0.20 14.26
N ARG A 856 -28.18 -1.14 13.33
CA ARG A 856 -29.17 -2.22 13.43
C ARG A 856 -28.76 -3.43 12.62
N THR A 857 -28.94 -4.62 13.17
CA THR A 857 -28.95 -5.87 12.43
C THR A 857 -30.29 -6.57 12.62
N SER A 858 -30.89 -7.04 11.54
CA SER A 858 -32.09 -7.88 11.58
C SER A 858 -31.80 -9.20 10.89
N THR A 859 -32.14 -10.31 11.52
CA THR A 859 -31.88 -11.66 11.01
C THR A 859 -33.18 -12.42 10.88
N TRP A 860 -33.31 -13.19 9.81
CA TRP A 860 -34.45 -14.06 9.57
C TRP A 860 -33.95 -15.49 9.37
N THR A 861 -34.35 -16.39 10.27
CA THR A 861 -34.09 -17.82 10.14
C THR A 861 -35.38 -18.53 9.72
N SER A 862 -35.31 -19.31 8.66
CA SER A 862 -36.45 -20.04 8.11
C SER A 862 -36.96 -21.09 9.10
N LEU A 863 -38.27 -21.18 9.25
CA LEU A 863 -38.96 -22.22 10.03
C LEU A 863 -39.71 -23.22 9.15
N ASP A 864 -39.52 -23.16 7.83
CA ASP A 864 -40.20 -23.98 6.84
C ASP A 864 -39.27 -24.49 5.73
N ASP A 865 -38.01 -24.77 6.09
CA ASP A 865 -36.98 -25.31 5.20
C ASP A 865 -36.85 -24.51 3.89
N GLY A 866 -36.91 -23.18 4.02
CA GLY A 866 -36.71 -22.20 2.97
C GLY A 866 -37.93 -22.01 2.05
N ALA A 867 -39.11 -22.55 2.41
CA ALA A 867 -40.34 -22.28 1.64
C ALA A 867 -40.77 -20.81 1.68
N GLY A 868 -40.25 -20.05 2.65
CA GLY A 868 -40.31 -18.58 2.68
C GLY A 868 -41.62 -18.03 3.24
N ALA A 869 -42.49 -18.88 3.79
CA ALA A 869 -43.77 -18.49 4.39
C ALA A 869 -43.66 -18.25 5.90
N ARG A 870 -42.66 -18.84 6.58
CA ARG A 870 -42.45 -18.72 8.03
C ARG A 870 -41.00 -18.42 8.38
N TRP A 871 -40.80 -17.29 9.04
CA TRP A 871 -39.50 -16.83 9.50
C TRP A 871 -39.55 -16.53 10.99
N ARG A 872 -38.51 -16.92 11.74
CA ARG A 872 -38.20 -16.30 13.02
C ARG A 872 -37.37 -15.06 12.74
N SER A 873 -37.78 -13.91 13.26
CA SER A 873 -37.10 -12.64 13.00
C SER A 873 -36.48 -12.14 14.29
N THR A 874 -35.18 -11.93 14.31
CA THR A 874 -34.48 -11.30 15.42
C THR A 874 -33.91 -9.95 15.03
N ARG A 875 -33.68 -9.08 16.02
CA ARG A 875 -33.15 -7.74 15.78
C ARG A 875 -32.30 -7.25 16.94
N VAL A 876 -31.16 -6.65 16.59
CA VAL A 876 -30.30 -5.92 17.51
C VAL A 876 -30.21 -4.46 17.03
N ASP A 877 -30.45 -3.50 17.93
CA ASP A 877 -30.19 -2.08 17.70
C ASP A 877 -29.03 -1.62 18.59
N THR A 878 -28.09 -0.85 18.03
CA THR A 878 -26.93 -0.33 18.75
C THR A 878 -26.95 1.20 18.71
N SER A 879 -26.80 1.81 19.88
CA SER A 879 -26.58 3.25 20.04
C SER A 879 -25.11 3.51 20.33
N TYR A 880 -24.56 4.55 19.71
CA TYR A 880 -23.17 4.96 19.83
C TYR A 880 -23.09 6.33 20.51
N ASP A 881 -21.99 6.60 21.22
CA ASP A 881 -21.66 7.99 21.59
C ASP A 881 -21.00 8.73 20.44
N ASP A 882 -21.18 10.06 20.42
CA ASP A 882 -20.63 10.95 19.40
C ASP A 882 -19.18 11.39 19.71
N ASP A 883 -18.66 11.10 20.92
CA ASP A 883 -17.33 11.58 21.36
C ASP A 883 -16.19 10.67 20.87
N ALA A 884 -16.40 9.35 20.87
CA ALA A 884 -15.43 8.33 20.50
C ALA A 884 -16.04 7.16 19.69
N GLY A 885 -17.31 7.26 19.28
CA GLY A 885 -17.96 6.27 18.42
C GLY A 885 -18.17 4.91 19.09
N ARG A 886 -18.30 4.84 20.42
CA ARG A 886 -18.37 3.57 21.16
C ARG A 886 -19.83 3.16 21.40
N PRO A 887 -20.14 1.85 21.42
CA PRO A 887 -21.46 1.36 21.79
C PRO A 887 -21.80 1.73 23.25
N THR A 888 -22.84 2.52 23.47
CA THR A 888 -23.34 2.86 24.82
C THR A 888 -24.54 2.03 25.24
N GLN A 889 -25.28 1.52 24.26
CA GLN A 889 -26.45 0.70 24.48
C GLN A 889 -26.64 -0.31 23.34
N VAL A 890 -26.94 -1.55 23.70
CA VAL A 890 -27.34 -2.61 22.76
C VAL A 890 -28.71 -3.12 23.19
N HIS A 891 -29.70 -2.94 22.31
CA HIS A 891 -31.04 -3.47 22.47
C HIS A 891 -31.17 -4.74 21.63
N ASP A 892 -31.13 -5.89 22.29
CA ASP A 892 -31.40 -7.18 21.67
C ASP A 892 -32.88 -7.51 21.86
N LEU A 893 -33.66 -7.48 20.77
CA LEU A 893 -35.09 -7.74 20.82
C LEU A 893 -35.41 -9.24 20.79
N GLY A 894 -34.41 -10.13 20.73
CA GLY A 894 -34.67 -11.56 20.56
C GLY A 894 -35.63 -11.81 19.39
N ASP A 895 -36.67 -12.62 19.58
CA ASP A 895 -37.76 -12.77 18.62
C ASP A 895 -38.70 -11.55 18.62
N THR A 896 -38.65 -10.77 17.55
CA THR A 896 -39.43 -9.52 17.38
C THR A 896 -40.96 -9.69 17.39
N SER A 897 -41.49 -10.91 17.47
CA SER A 897 -42.92 -11.17 17.67
C SER A 897 -43.38 -11.09 19.13
N THR A 898 -42.44 -11.01 20.07
CA THR A 898 -42.66 -10.90 21.51
C THR A 898 -41.65 -9.90 22.10
N THR A 899 -41.87 -9.46 23.34
CA THR A 899 -40.93 -8.60 24.09
C THR A 899 -40.45 -9.27 25.38
N ALA A 900 -40.70 -10.59 25.50
CA ALA A 900 -40.47 -11.36 26.72
C ALA A 900 -39.03 -11.89 26.83
N ASP A 901 -38.29 -11.82 25.72
CA ASP A 901 -36.90 -12.19 25.54
C ASP A 901 -36.02 -10.98 25.18
N ASP A 902 -36.59 -9.76 25.18
CA ASP A 902 -35.84 -8.53 25.03
C ASP A 902 -34.78 -8.40 26.13
N ARG A 903 -33.57 -7.99 25.72
CA ARG A 903 -32.45 -7.70 26.59
C ARG A 903 -31.89 -6.32 26.25
N CYS A 904 -31.45 -5.60 27.28
CA CYS A 904 -30.73 -4.35 27.12
C CYS A 904 -29.39 -4.42 27.83
N ASP A 905 -28.31 -4.23 27.07
CA ASP A 905 -26.97 -4.01 27.61
C ASP A 905 -26.65 -2.51 27.57
N ARG A 906 -26.12 -1.98 28.67
CA ARG A 906 -25.70 -0.58 28.82
C ARG A 906 -24.25 -0.54 29.24
N THR A 907 -23.45 0.23 28.52
CA THR A 907 -22.02 0.38 28.76
C THR A 907 -21.70 1.84 29.04
N THR A 908 -21.01 2.09 30.15
CA THR A 908 -20.48 3.41 30.51
C THR A 908 -18.96 3.35 30.49
N TYR A 909 -18.33 4.33 29.86
CA TYR A 909 -16.87 4.44 29.75
C TYR A 909 -16.31 5.43 30.77
N VAL A 910 -15.00 5.37 31.00
CA VAL A 910 -14.27 6.35 31.79
C VAL A 910 -13.04 6.82 31.02
N ASP A 911 -13.03 8.11 30.70
CA ASP A 911 -12.08 8.66 29.74
C ASP A 911 -10.98 9.44 30.44
N ASN A 912 -9.79 9.42 29.83
CA ASN A 912 -8.75 10.40 30.05
C ASN A 912 -8.34 10.98 28.69
N ALA A 913 -8.93 12.13 28.35
CA ALA A 913 -8.68 12.82 27.08
C ALA A 913 -7.22 13.26 26.94
N ASP A 914 -6.54 13.65 28.03
CA ASP A 914 -5.14 14.11 27.96
C ASP A 914 -4.22 12.99 27.44
N SER A 915 -4.43 11.77 27.93
CA SER A 915 -3.69 10.56 27.52
C SER A 915 -4.34 9.80 26.35
N ASN A 916 -5.44 10.29 25.80
CA ASN A 916 -6.26 9.62 24.78
C ASN A 916 -6.70 8.19 25.16
N ILE A 917 -6.98 7.97 26.44
CA ILE A 917 -7.54 6.70 26.92
C ILE A 917 -9.07 6.82 26.86
N LEU A 918 -9.67 6.22 25.84
CA LEU A 918 -11.10 6.35 25.51
C LEU A 918 -11.83 4.99 25.51
N SER A 919 -11.12 3.87 25.54
CA SER A 919 -11.74 2.54 25.38
C SER A 919 -12.17 1.86 26.70
N LEU A 920 -11.88 2.46 27.86
CA LEU A 920 -12.02 1.77 29.15
C LEU A 920 -13.45 1.83 29.69
N VAL A 921 -14.04 0.66 29.86
CA VAL A 921 -15.37 0.48 30.45
C VAL A 921 -15.31 0.70 31.96
N SER A 922 -16.21 1.52 32.53
CA SER A 922 -16.35 1.69 33.98
C SER A 922 -17.54 0.91 34.56
N HIS A 923 -18.57 0.67 33.76
CA HIS A 923 -19.79 -0.02 34.17
C HIS A 923 -20.47 -0.69 32.98
N GLU A 924 -20.78 -1.97 33.11
CA GLU A 924 -21.63 -2.75 32.20
C GLU A 924 -22.85 -3.29 32.98
N GLU A 925 -24.06 -2.99 32.51
CA GLU A 925 -25.33 -3.50 33.05
C GLU A 925 -26.13 -4.18 31.95
N ALA A 926 -26.52 -5.44 32.17
CA ALA A 926 -27.42 -6.21 31.32
C ALA A 926 -28.74 -6.47 32.05
N VAL A 927 -29.87 -6.17 31.43
CA VAL A 927 -31.21 -6.44 31.98
C VAL A 927 -32.09 -7.23 31.02
N ALA A 928 -32.97 -8.07 31.55
CA ALA A 928 -33.91 -8.94 30.83
C ALA A 928 -35.19 -8.23 30.37
N VAL A 929 -35.06 -6.94 30.01
CA VAL A 929 -36.14 -6.13 29.44
C VAL A 929 -35.55 -5.22 28.36
N GLY A 930 -36.40 -4.78 27.43
CA GLY A 930 -35.98 -3.87 26.36
C GLY A 930 -35.44 -2.53 26.85
N CYS A 931 -34.66 -1.87 26.00
CA CYS A 931 -33.93 -0.65 26.39
C CYS A 931 -34.81 0.55 26.72
N ASP A 932 -36.04 0.59 26.18
CA ASP A 932 -37.06 1.60 26.44
C ASP A 932 -37.87 1.33 27.72
N ALA A 933 -37.74 0.14 28.31
CA ALA A 933 -38.41 -0.24 29.54
C ALA A 933 -37.63 0.25 30.78
N THR A 934 -38.35 0.57 31.85
CA THR A 934 -37.73 0.79 33.17
C THR A 934 -37.59 -0.56 33.87
N PRO A 935 -36.37 -1.09 34.08
CA PRO A 935 -36.18 -2.41 34.69
C PRO A 935 -36.55 -2.40 36.18
N ASN A 936 -37.19 -3.47 36.65
CA ASN A 936 -37.23 -3.84 38.05
C ASN A 936 -35.87 -4.44 38.44
N ARG A 937 -34.95 -3.61 38.92
CA ARG A 937 -33.58 -4.06 39.22
C ARG A 937 -33.46 -5.15 40.29
N ALA A 938 -34.52 -5.44 41.05
CA ALA A 938 -34.53 -6.58 41.97
C ALA A 938 -34.70 -7.94 41.27
N GLU A 939 -35.21 -7.95 40.03
CA GLU A 939 -35.61 -9.16 39.30
C GLU A 939 -34.97 -9.24 37.91
N ASP A 940 -34.82 -8.10 37.22
CA ASP A 940 -34.49 -8.06 35.78
C ASP A 940 -32.98 -7.99 35.50
N VAL A 941 -32.12 -7.76 36.50
CA VAL A 941 -30.67 -7.65 36.26
C VAL A 941 -30.05 -9.02 35.99
N ILE A 942 -29.52 -9.20 34.78
CA ILE A 942 -28.80 -10.41 34.36
C ILE A 942 -27.36 -10.35 34.84
N SER A 943 -26.68 -9.23 34.58
CA SER A 943 -25.31 -8.97 35.02
C SER A 943 -25.10 -7.48 35.25
N ASP A 944 -24.28 -7.14 36.24
CA ASP A 944 -23.85 -5.77 36.49
C ASP A 944 -22.42 -5.80 37.04
N VAL A 945 -21.48 -5.22 36.30
CA VAL A 945 -20.06 -5.25 36.59
C VAL A 945 -19.48 -3.84 36.54
N ARG A 946 -18.69 -3.48 37.55
CA ARG A 946 -18.00 -2.20 37.64
C ARG A 946 -16.49 -2.41 37.64
N TYR A 947 -15.78 -1.52 36.95
CA TYR A 947 -14.32 -1.56 36.85
C TYR A 947 -13.71 -0.28 37.44
N ALA A 948 -12.59 -0.43 38.13
CA ALA A 948 -11.80 0.69 38.59
C ALA A 948 -10.32 0.50 38.24
N TYR A 949 -9.72 1.58 37.78
CA TYR A 949 -8.40 1.57 37.15
C TYR A 949 -7.34 2.24 38.04
N ASP A 950 -6.11 1.77 37.96
CA ASP A 950 -4.92 2.42 38.54
C ASP A 950 -4.99 2.71 40.05
N GLY A 951 -5.73 1.90 40.80
CA GLY A 951 -5.96 2.08 42.23
C GLY A 951 -6.89 3.26 42.57
N ARG A 952 -7.49 3.91 41.56
CA ARG A 952 -8.44 5.02 41.69
C ARG A 952 -9.86 4.52 41.87
N ASP A 953 -10.71 5.31 42.50
CA ASP A 953 -12.10 4.94 42.79
C ASP A 953 -12.94 4.74 41.52
N TYR A 954 -14.06 4.02 41.64
CA TYR A 954 -14.99 3.77 40.53
C TYR A 954 -15.45 5.09 39.87
N GLY A 955 -15.41 5.13 38.55
CA GLY A 955 -15.80 6.30 37.75
C GLY A 955 -14.76 7.43 37.71
N GLN A 956 -13.57 7.25 38.31
CA GLN A 956 -12.45 8.20 38.17
C GLN A 956 -11.64 7.92 36.92
N ALA A 957 -11.23 8.98 36.21
CA ALA A 957 -10.38 8.92 35.03
C ALA A 957 -9.10 8.09 35.29
N PRO A 958 -8.73 7.14 34.41
CA PRO A 958 -7.48 6.40 34.51
C PRO A 958 -6.27 7.30 34.19
N THR A 959 -5.09 6.80 34.49
CA THR A 959 -3.78 7.35 34.09
C THR A 959 -3.07 6.45 33.07
N VAL A 960 -3.08 5.14 33.29
CA VAL A 960 -2.43 4.13 32.44
C VAL A 960 -3.37 3.00 32.05
N GLY A 961 -4.53 2.89 32.72
CA GLY A 961 -5.61 1.99 32.29
C GLY A 961 -5.51 0.55 32.80
N LEU A 962 -4.77 0.30 33.89
CA LEU A 962 -4.69 -1.02 34.51
C LEU A 962 -5.92 -1.31 35.36
N VAL A 963 -6.65 -2.39 35.08
CA VAL A 963 -7.81 -2.81 35.89
C VAL A 963 -7.35 -3.30 37.26
N THR A 964 -7.41 -2.44 38.26
CA THR A 964 -7.01 -2.80 39.62
C THR A 964 -8.11 -3.42 40.45
N ARG A 965 -9.38 -3.17 40.10
CA ARG A 965 -10.54 -3.71 40.83
C ARG A 965 -11.71 -3.97 39.89
N THR A 966 -12.38 -5.10 40.13
CA THR A 966 -13.60 -5.51 39.42
C THR A 966 -14.66 -5.84 40.47
N ALA A 967 -15.80 -5.16 40.43
CA ALA A 967 -16.92 -5.40 41.32
C ALA A 967 -18.09 -6.03 40.55
N THR A 968 -18.35 -7.30 40.82
CA THR A 968 -19.44 -8.07 40.21
C THR A 968 -20.65 -8.08 41.13
N LEU A 969 -21.84 -7.86 40.57
CA LEU A 969 -23.09 -7.81 41.32
C LEU A 969 -23.33 -9.11 42.09
N LYS A 970 -23.68 -8.95 43.36
CA LYS A 970 -24.12 -10.05 44.23
C LYS A 970 -25.63 -10.07 44.39
N GLU A 971 -26.21 -8.90 44.68
CA GLU A 971 -27.66 -8.73 44.85
C GLU A 971 -28.05 -7.27 44.62
N HIS A 972 -29.30 -7.05 44.22
CA HIS A 972 -29.89 -5.72 44.07
C HIS A 972 -31.30 -5.74 44.65
N ASP A 973 -31.65 -4.76 45.50
CA ASP A 973 -32.97 -4.71 46.16
C ASP A 973 -34.00 -3.80 45.44
N GLY A 974 -33.75 -3.51 44.16
CA GLY A 974 -34.48 -2.51 43.38
C GLY A 974 -33.99 -1.07 43.55
N SER A 975 -33.34 -0.73 44.67
CA SER A 975 -32.83 0.64 44.94
C SER A 975 -31.32 0.72 45.16
N THR A 976 -30.76 -0.29 45.81
CA THR A 976 -29.35 -0.42 46.16
C THR A 976 -28.79 -1.72 45.59
N ALA A 977 -27.73 -1.60 44.82
CA ALA A 977 -26.92 -2.72 44.35
C ALA A 977 -25.80 -3.01 45.36
N ARG A 978 -25.48 -4.29 45.58
CA ARG A 978 -24.35 -4.75 46.41
C ARG A 978 -23.48 -5.67 45.57
N TYR A 979 -22.17 -5.42 45.59
CA TYR A 979 -21.19 -6.12 44.76
C TYR A 979 -20.11 -6.79 45.63
N LEU A 980 -19.48 -7.82 45.05
CA LEU A 980 -18.23 -8.40 45.55
C LEU A 980 -17.09 -7.90 44.67
N GLU A 981 -16.09 -7.28 45.29
CA GLU A 981 -14.93 -6.72 44.59
C GLU A 981 -13.73 -7.68 44.68
N SER A 982 -13.17 -8.03 43.52
CA SER A 982 -11.82 -8.59 43.41
C SER A 982 -10.82 -7.50 43.05
N GLY A 983 -9.54 -7.71 43.40
CA GLY A 983 -8.47 -6.77 43.15
C GLY A 983 -7.23 -7.43 42.57
N VAL A 984 -6.51 -6.68 41.74
CA VAL A 984 -5.29 -7.12 41.06
C VAL A 984 -4.20 -6.06 41.26
N THR A 985 -2.97 -6.51 41.46
CA THR A 985 -1.79 -5.65 41.46
C THR A 985 -0.87 -6.00 40.29
N TYR A 986 -0.09 -5.02 39.84
CA TYR A 986 0.75 -5.13 38.66
C TYR A 986 2.20 -4.78 38.98
N ASP A 987 3.13 -5.37 38.23
CA ASP A 987 4.51 -4.88 38.18
C ASP A 987 4.64 -3.67 37.24
N GLY A 988 5.86 -3.13 37.11
CA GLY A 988 6.12 -1.96 36.27
C GLY A 988 5.94 -2.19 34.76
N TYR A 989 5.83 -3.45 34.32
CA TYR A 989 5.55 -3.81 32.92
C TYR A 989 4.06 -4.07 32.68
N GLY A 990 3.21 -4.03 33.71
CA GLY A 990 1.78 -4.33 33.60
C GLY A 990 1.45 -5.82 33.72
N ARG A 991 2.39 -6.67 34.16
CA ARG A 991 2.12 -8.08 34.43
C ARG A 991 1.45 -8.21 35.80
N VAL A 992 0.48 -9.12 35.92
CA VAL A 992 -0.21 -9.39 37.18
C VAL A 992 0.78 -9.96 38.19
N LEU A 993 0.86 -9.34 39.37
CA LEU A 993 1.71 -9.77 40.49
C LEU A 993 0.90 -10.57 41.51
N THR A 994 -0.23 -10.01 41.94
CA THR A 994 -1.15 -10.66 42.89
C THR A 994 -2.59 -10.47 42.46
N SER A 995 -3.41 -11.47 42.79
CA SER A 995 -4.86 -11.40 42.66
C SER A 995 -5.50 -11.68 44.04
N THR A 996 -6.55 -10.93 44.37
CA THR A 996 -7.30 -11.05 45.63
C THR A 996 -8.79 -11.12 45.33
N ASP A 997 -9.44 -12.21 45.71
CA ASP A 997 -10.84 -12.46 45.32
C ASP A 997 -11.88 -11.55 46.02
N LEU A 998 -11.55 -11.03 47.22
CA LEU A 998 -12.48 -10.22 48.03
C LEU A 998 -11.77 -9.05 48.74
N THR A 999 -11.58 -7.94 48.03
CA THR A 999 -10.92 -6.73 48.56
C THR A 999 -11.88 -5.76 49.25
N ALA A 1000 -13.16 -5.73 48.86
CA ALA A 1000 -14.16 -4.84 49.47
C ALA A 1000 -15.61 -5.34 49.29
N ASN A 1001 -16.50 -4.81 50.13
CA ASN A 1001 -17.93 -4.74 49.80
C ASN A 1001 -18.20 -3.38 49.14
N VAL A 1002 -18.83 -3.39 47.97
CA VAL A 1002 -19.22 -2.17 47.26
C VAL A 1002 -20.73 -2.08 47.24
N THR A 1003 -21.28 -0.89 47.48
CA THR A 1003 -22.72 -0.63 47.30
C THR A 1003 -22.95 0.59 46.43
N ALA A 1004 -23.93 0.52 45.54
CA ALA A 1004 -24.32 1.64 44.68
C ALA A 1004 -25.79 1.99 44.90
N THR A 1005 -26.11 3.28 45.04
CA THR A 1005 -27.48 3.80 45.12
C THR A 1005 -27.59 5.02 44.20
N GLY A 1006 -28.35 4.89 43.12
CA GLY A 1006 -28.25 5.83 42.00
C GLY A 1006 -26.82 5.88 41.46
N SER A 1007 -26.27 7.08 41.26
CA SER A 1007 -24.88 7.30 40.84
C SER A 1007 -23.85 7.25 41.98
N THR A 1008 -24.30 7.12 43.23
CA THR A 1008 -23.38 7.13 44.40
C THR A 1008 -22.86 5.73 44.66
N VAL A 1009 -21.54 5.54 44.52
CA VAL A 1009 -20.84 4.30 44.85
C VAL A 1009 -20.10 4.46 46.17
N THR A 1010 -20.26 3.50 47.08
CA THR A 1010 -19.54 3.44 48.35
C THR A 1010 -18.78 2.12 48.47
N ARG A 1011 -17.54 2.20 48.95
CA ARG A 1011 -16.63 1.06 49.07
C ARG A 1011 -16.21 0.88 50.53
N SER A 1012 -16.37 -0.33 51.05
CA SER A 1012 -15.94 -0.72 52.40
C SER A 1012 -14.93 -1.87 52.28
N ALA A 1013 -13.65 -1.57 52.51
CA ALA A 1013 -12.58 -2.56 52.43
C ALA A 1013 -12.83 -3.75 53.37
N ARG A 1014 -12.44 -4.94 52.92
CA ARG A 1014 -12.52 -6.18 53.68
C ARG A 1014 -11.11 -6.60 54.11
N SER A 1015 -11.02 -7.33 55.22
CA SER A 1015 -9.76 -7.88 55.74
C SER A 1015 -9.70 -9.41 55.69
N ASP A 1016 -10.72 -10.06 55.12
CA ASP A 1016 -10.90 -11.51 55.09
C ASP A 1016 -10.77 -12.11 53.68
N GLY A 1017 -10.27 -11.33 52.70
CA GLY A 1017 -9.95 -11.82 51.36
C GLY A 1017 -8.71 -12.70 51.34
N GLY A 1018 -8.71 -13.73 50.49
CA GLY A 1018 -7.55 -14.57 50.20
C GLY A 1018 -6.71 -13.97 49.07
N GLU A 1019 -5.41 -13.88 49.27
CA GLU A 1019 -4.44 -13.41 48.26
C GLU A 1019 -3.71 -14.60 47.63
N VAL A 1020 -3.63 -14.61 46.31
CA VAL A 1020 -2.83 -15.55 45.54
C VAL A 1020 -1.71 -14.78 44.87
N GLY A 1021 -0.46 -15.11 45.22
CA GLY A 1021 0.72 -14.56 44.57
C GLY A 1021 1.08 -15.37 43.32
N HIS A 1022 1.26 -14.70 42.19
CA HIS A 1022 1.83 -15.32 41.00
C HIS A 1022 3.36 -15.25 41.11
N GLY A 1023 3.99 -16.36 41.48
CA GLY A 1023 5.45 -16.44 41.58
C GLY A 1023 6.10 -16.51 40.20
N GLU A 1024 7.24 -15.84 40.00
CA GLU A 1024 8.09 -15.96 38.80
C GLU A 1024 8.59 -17.42 38.65
N GLY A 1025 7.79 -18.24 37.97
CA GLY A 1025 8.09 -19.62 37.62
C GLY A 1025 8.29 -19.74 36.12
N ARG A 1026 9.47 -20.20 35.72
CA ARG A 1026 9.85 -20.49 34.33
C ARG A 1026 8.78 -21.28 33.58
N GLY A 1027 8.36 -20.75 32.43
CA GLY A 1027 7.85 -21.46 31.25
C GLY A 1027 6.93 -22.65 31.49
N VAL A 1028 5.64 -22.38 31.71
CA VAL A 1028 4.55 -23.30 31.36
C VAL A 1028 3.49 -22.42 30.69
N GLY A 1029 3.06 -22.78 29.48
CA GLY A 1029 2.10 -22.00 28.70
C GLY A 1029 0.80 -21.78 29.47
N GLU A 1030 0.54 -20.53 29.83
CA GLU A 1030 -0.76 -20.10 30.35
C GLU A 1030 -1.68 -19.84 29.16
N GLY A 1031 -2.68 -20.70 28.99
CA GLY A 1031 -3.86 -20.38 28.19
C GLY A 1031 -4.64 -19.23 28.84
N PRO A 1032 -5.36 -18.42 28.06
CA PRO A 1032 -6.04 -17.23 28.58
C PRO A 1032 -7.07 -17.61 29.66
N PRO A 1033 -7.29 -16.76 30.69
CA PRO A 1033 -8.39 -16.96 31.61
C PRO A 1033 -9.70 -16.95 30.83
N GLY A 1034 -10.47 -18.03 30.99
CA GLY A 1034 -11.63 -18.35 30.17
C GLY A 1034 -12.60 -17.19 29.99
N GLY A 1035 -12.86 -16.85 28.73
CA GLY A 1035 -14.00 -16.05 28.34
C GLY A 1035 -15.28 -16.73 28.83
N HIS A 1036 -16.08 -15.99 29.59
CA HIS A 1036 -17.47 -16.37 29.80
C HIS A 1036 -18.16 -16.44 28.43
N GLY A 1037 -18.65 -17.63 28.11
CA GLY A 1037 -19.41 -17.88 26.91
C GLY A 1037 -20.59 -16.92 26.80
N ARG A 1038 -20.56 -16.07 25.77
CA ARG A 1038 -21.79 -15.66 25.10
C ARG A 1038 -22.37 -16.93 24.51
N HIS A 1039 -23.39 -17.47 25.15
CA HIS A 1039 -24.26 -18.43 24.49
C HIS A 1039 -25.02 -17.69 23.38
N GLN A 1040 -25.08 -18.38 22.23
CA GLN A 1040 -25.64 -18.01 20.94
C GLN A 1040 -26.91 -17.15 20.99
#